data_AF-A0A0D7B717-F1
#
_entry.id   AF-A0A0D7B717-F1
#
_cell.length_a   1.000
_cell.length_b   1.000
_cell.length_c   1.000
_cell.angle_alpha   90.00
_cell.angle_beta   90.00
_cell.angle_gamma   90.00
#
_symmetry.space_group_name_H-M   'P 1'
#
loop_
_entity.id
_entity.type
_entity.pdbx_description
1 polymer ?
#
loop_
_entity_poly.entity_id
_entity_poly.type
_entity_poly.pdbx_seq_one_letter_code
_entity_poly.pdbx_strand_id
1 'polypeptide(L)'
;MIFLTRLLLLEQFLLSSSSSDTMETRRLWLCWQLHSCLLSDDLFKHERALEDAKAICDVENSILDAAIADVLSRVLSSLPSGHLFIVIDDANKGTDPSQTFLALKPPQHVPMLKQILREWRRHTKDLNVTYIVSGVRIELDEFSPKDPVSADFSWFSGTGSFDDLAKQEDYVRQFLPADFADSIDGANFVRRVARFFRGRHTNTAHLMADIVRHGLQNPHGVLTANICRMARLESKMLDGFELPSRYESVIQGYPPYNGVSYKPFVVSTMHDALLIYLAIGDRPLRFYGPQRSLVSLVSAGVGYFVDDDLQEVAIEPAYMLSISSYFQKLNFDMLDPAMFIERARAPHKTARPALALVALTLARVLTAPTRVVFSRRFTFLGSPASWANKRARIICPSTSASWAPYTFEPGKSIIHSADNRKDIGRWFKAGRNVPFCLYKPTTAAPVLLFAVSFEGSKSIWVALSVLLADYSSRIEVLDALRTTLPDDVLKTFTSSSKTSGAVADKKNFLFQLPNRRKKDLGDYSILRVVVPLGARKASHTGYEDYIRGRIDFPAAVMYPQRDHVLADCTARVDDVIARVIDEIPLLEEPGNSSTSSELAEDDSNDQGTPSTTSVPLEDASPVSDQGSLWRRVEESRIWTYANHPVRKAPNSWRTLSVSEVVLPGPVVPPRKRRKVTEDLWVQS
;
A
#
# COMPACT_ATOMS: atom_id res chain seq x y z
N MET A 1 13.22 21.40 34.12
CA MET A 1 13.08 22.74 33.53
C MET A 1 12.04 22.83 32.42
N ILE A 2 12.22 22.21 31.25
CA ILE A 2 11.23 22.27 30.15
C ILE A 2 9.80 21.99 30.65
N PHE A 3 9.64 20.94 31.47
CA PHE A 3 8.34 20.59 32.05
C PHE A 3 7.75 21.69 32.93
N LEU A 4 8.54 22.24 33.86
CA LEU A 4 8.14 23.34 34.74
C LEU A 4 7.70 24.58 33.94
N THR A 5 8.48 24.96 32.92
CA THR A 5 8.14 26.10 32.05
C THR A 5 6.80 25.90 31.36
N ARG A 6 6.54 24.71 30.82
CA ARG A 6 5.25 24.40 30.17
C ARG A 6 4.09 24.38 31.18
N LEU A 7 4.31 23.94 32.41
CA LEU A 7 3.31 23.98 33.47
C LEU A 7 2.98 25.42 33.90
N LEU A 8 3.98 26.29 34.04
CA LEU A 8 3.77 27.70 34.36
C LEU A 8 3.00 28.43 33.26
N LEU A 9 3.29 28.12 31.99
CA LEU A 9 2.54 28.65 30.85
C LEU A 9 1.07 28.20 30.87
N LEU A 10 0.83 26.92 31.18
CA LEU A 10 -0.53 26.40 31.33
C LEU A 10 -1.25 27.04 32.52
N GLU A 11 -0.59 27.17 33.67
CA GLU A 11 -1.14 27.85 34.85
C GLU A 11 -1.59 29.27 34.50
N GLN A 12 -0.72 30.05 33.86
CA GLN A 12 -1.03 31.42 33.47
C GLN A 12 -2.22 31.49 32.49
N PHE A 13 -2.31 30.54 31.57
CA PHE A 13 -3.45 30.43 30.67
C PHE A 13 -4.76 30.11 31.42
N LEU A 14 -4.72 29.18 32.36
CA LEU A 14 -5.90 28.81 33.17
C LEU A 14 -6.38 29.97 34.06
N LEU A 15 -5.45 30.73 34.64
CA LEU A 15 -5.77 31.95 35.38
C LEU A 15 -6.42 33.01 34.48
N SER A 16 -5.89 33.20 33.28
CA SER A 16 -6.37 34.22 32.34
C SER A 16 -7.73 33.85 31.72
N SER A 17 -8.00 32.57 31.52
CA SER A 17 -9.26 32.05 30.97
C SER A 17 -10.35 31.85 32.02
N SER A 18 -10.11 32.27 33.27
CA SER A 18 -10.98 32.01 34.44
C SER A 18 -11.32 30.54 34.59
N SER A 19 -10.42 29.64 34.18
CA SER A 19 -10.60 28.18 34.23
C SER A 19 -11.85 27.66 33.51
N SER A 20 -12.36 28.41 32.52
CA SER A 20 -13.54 28.03 31.76
C SER A 20 -13.22 26.90 30.77
N ASP A 21 -13.87 25.74 30.91
CA ASP A 21 -13.70 24.61 29.99
C ASP A 21 -14.70 24.66 28.83
N THR A 22 -14.60 25.73 28.04
CA THR A 22 -15.40 25.91 26.83
C THR A 22 -14.65 25.42 25.61
N MET A 23 -15.38 25.09 24.54
CA MET A 23 -14.76 24.74 23.26
C MET A 23 -13.88 25.87 22.70
N GLU A 24 -14.26 27.13 22.97
CA GLU A 24 -13.48 28.30 22.59
C GLU A 24 -12.16 28.38 23.38
N THR A 25 -12.19 28.18 24.70
CA THR A 25 -10.98 28.13 25.53
C THR A 25 -10.04 27.01 25.08
N ARG A 26 -10.58 25.82 24.80
CA ARG A 26 -9.79 24.69 24.26
C ARG A 26 -9.16 25.02 22.91
N ARG A 27 -9.90 25.67 22.01
CA ARG A 27 -9.41 26.11 20.71
C ARG A 27 -8.31 27.17 20.86
N LEU A 28 -8.50 28.14 21.75
CA LEU A 28 -7.50 29.18 22.05
C LEU A 28 -6.22 28.56 22.60
N TRP A 29 -6.32 27.63 23.55
CA TRP A 29 -5.17 26.89 24.07
C TRP A 29 -4.42 26.14 22.96
N LEU A 30 -5.14 25.40 22.12
CA LEU A 30 -4.54 24.70 20.98
C LEU A 30 -3.86 25.67 20.01
N CYS A 31 -4.51 26.79 19.68
CA CYS A 31 -3.90 27.83 18.86
C CYS A 31 -2.60 28.36 19.50
N TRP A 32 -2.60 28.54 20.83
CA TRP A 32 -1.44 28.96 21.62
C TRP A 32 -0.28 27.96 21.52
N GLN A 33 -0.60 26.66 21.57
CA GLN A 33 0.39 25.58 21.44
C GLN A 33 0.95 25.49 20.01
N LEU A 34 0.12 25.68 18.98
CA LEU A 34 0.50 25.56 17.57
C LEU A 34 1.20 26.79 17.00
N HIS A 35 0.86 27.99 17.49
CA HIS A 35 1.32 29.26 16.96
C HIS A 35 2.00 30.09 18.06
N SER A 36 2.96 29.47 18.74
CA SER A 36 3.76 30.15 19.75
C SER A 36 4.41 31.45 19.23
N CYS A 37 4.74 31.50 17.93
CA CYS A 37 5.30 32.66 17.25
C CYS A 37 4.34 33.84 17.05
N LEU A 38 3.02 33.66 17.22
CA LEU A 38 2.04 34.76 17.16
C LEU A 38 1.91 35.49 18.50
N LEU A 39 2.58 34.99 19.53
CA LEU A 39 2.70 35.64 20.82
C LEU A 39 3.95 36.51 20.78
N SER A 40 3.80 37.76 21.21
CA SER A 40 4.85 38.78 21.28
C SER A 40 6.26 38.21 21.51
N ASP A 41 7.23 38.68 20.71
CA ASP A 41 8.67 38.38 20.83
C ASP A 41 9.18 38.48 22.28
N ASP A 42 8.55 39.26 23.16
CA ASP A 42 8.97 39.44 24.55
C ASP A 42 8.71 38.23 25.46
N LEU A 43 7.65 37.46 25.23
CA LEU A 43 7.40 36.21 25.98
C LEU A 43 8.40 35.11 25.55
N PHE A 44 8.83 35.12 24.29
CA PHE A 44 9.73 34.12 23.70
C PHE A 44 11.21 34.51 23.63
N LYS A 45 11.59 35.74 24.00
CA LYS A 45 12.97 36.06 24.43
C LYS A 45 13.46 35.10 25.52
N HIS A 46 12.54 34.49 26.29
CA HIS A 46 12.82 33.47 27.29
C HIS A 46 12.96 32.04 26.72
N GLU A 47 12.49 31.76 25.50
CA GLU A 47 12.84 30.50 24.79
C GLU A 47 14.26 30.58 24.22
N ARG A 48 14.75 31.76 23.79
CA ARG A 48 16.20 31.95 23.53
C ARG A 48 17.03 31.80 24.80
N ALA A 49 16.47 32.04 25.99
CA ALA A 49 17.17 31.75 27.26
C ALA A 49 17.37 30.24 27.53
N LEU A 50 16.71 29.33 26.79
CA LEU A 50 17.12 27.91 26.77
C LEU A 50 18.43 27.69 26.00
N GLU A 51 18.87 28.60 25.13
CA GLU A 51 20.22 28.56 24.56
C GLU A 51 21.28 28.97 25.61
N ASP A 52 20.89 29.80 26.58
CA ASP A 52 21.67 30.12 27.79
C ASP A 52 21.58 29.04 28.89
N ALA A 53 21.04 27.84 28.57
CA ALA A 53 20.77 26.74 29.50
C ALA A 53 21.96 26.29 30.36
N LYS A 54 23.19 26.67 30.03
CA LYS A 54 24.36 26.42 30.89
C LYS A 54 24.21 27.03 32.29
N ALA A 55 23.68 28.25 32.42
CA ALA A 55 23.44 28.88 33.74
C ALA A 55 22.25 28.25 34.48
N ILE A 56 21.38 27.55 33.75
CA ILE A 56 20.13 26.96 34.25
C ILE A 56 20.37 25.51 34.74
N CYS A 57 21.42 24.85 34.28
CA CYS A 57 21.83 23.52 34.75
C CYS A 57 22.35 23.48 36.19
N ASP A 58 22.59 24.64 36.82
CA ASP A 58 23.09 24.75 38.20
C ASP A 58 21.97 24.79 39.27
N VAL A 59 20.70 24.76 38.86
CA VAL A 59 19.57 24.71 39.82
C VAL A 59 19.50 23.32 40.44
N GLU A 60 19.50 23.26 41.77
CA GLU A 60 19.41 22.01 42.51
C GLU A 60 18.09 21.27 42.20
N ASN A 61 18.16 19.96 41.97
CA ASN A 61 16.98 19.14 41.65
C ASN A 61 15.88 19.24 42.71
N SER A 62 16.23 19.42 44.00
CA SER A 62 15.27 19.58 45.09
C SER A 62 14.39 20.83 44.92
N ILE A 63 14.97 21.93 44.44
CA ILE A 63 14.26 23.18 44.14
C ILE A 63 13.31 22.98 42.96
N LEU A 64 13.78 22.29 41.92
CA LEU A 64 12.96 21.98 40.74
C LEU A 64 11.80 21.05 41.09
N ASP A 65 12.05 20.05 41.93
CA ASP A 65 11.04 19.11 42.41
C ASP A 65 9.93 19.84 43.16
N ALA A 66 10.30 20.72 44.09
CA ALA A 66 9.35 21.52 44.87
C ALA A 66 8.55 22.47 43.97
N ALA A 67 9.20 23.16 43.03
CA ALA A 67 8.53 24.08 42.11
C ALA A 67 7.56 23.36 41.17
N ILE A 68 7.94 22.19 40.64
CA ILE A 68 7.05 21.39 39.78
C ILE A 68 5.84 20.90 40.56
N ALA A 69 6.03 20.36 41.77
CA ALA A 69 4.94 19.86 42.59
C ALA A 69 3.94 20.98 42.94
N ASP A 70 4.45 22.15 43.33
CA ASP A 70 3.65 23.33 43.69
C ASP A 70 2.83 23.86 42.50
N VAL A 71 3.46 24.11 41.34
CA VAL A 71 2.77 24.57 40.13
C VAL A 71 1.75 23.54 39.65
N LEU A 72 2.11 22.26 39.64
CA LEU A 72 1.22 21.20 39.17
C LEU A 72 -0.02 21.06 40.06
N SER A 73 0.13 21.22 41.39
CA SER A 73 -1.01 21.24 42.31
C SER A 73 -1.99 22.37 41.98
N ARG A 74 -1.48 23.56 41.64
CA ARG A 74 -2.33 24.71 41.26
C ARG A 74 -2.99 24.52 39.90
N VAL A 75 -2.27 23.97 38.92
CA VAL A 75 -2.83 23.58 37.62
C VAL A 75 -3.97 22.59 37.80
N LEU A 76 -3.75 21.50 38.54
CA LEU A 76 -4.78 20.48 38.77
C LEU A 76 -5.99 21.05 39.51
N SER A 77 -5.79 21.94 40.49
CA SER A 77 -6.87 22.60 41.21
C SER A 77 -7.68 23.57 40.33
N SER A 78 -7.08 24.08 39.25
CA SER A 78 -7.73 24.98 38.30
C SER A 78 -8.44 24.24 37.15
N LEU A 79 -8.16 22.95 36.95
CA LEU A 79 -8.82 22.14 35.94
C LEU A 79 -10.16 21.59 36.48
N PRO A 80 -11.27 21.67 35.74
CA PRO A 80 -12.58 21.21 36.23
C PRO A 80 -12.63 19.73 36.61
N SER A 81 -11.88 18.89 35.88
CA SER A 81 -11.78 17.45 36.14
C SER A 81 -10.76 17.10 37.22
N GLY A 82 -9.93 18.07 37.64
CA GLY A 82 -8.74 17.79 38.42
C GLY A 82 -7.78 16.80 37.74
N HIS A 83 -7.82 16.68 36.41
CA HIS A 83 -7.06 15.71 35.62
C HIS A 83 -6.30 16.39 34.49
N LEU A 84 -4.99 16.13 34.37
CA LEU A 84 -4.14 16.71 33.34
C LEU A 84 -3.69 15.66 32.32
N PHE A 85 -3.89 15.95 31.03
CA PHE A 85 -3.31 15.18 29.94
C PHE A 85 -2.02 15.83 29.46
N ILE A 86 -0.92 15.08 29.47
CA ILE A 86 0.37 15.49 28.90
C ILE A 86 0.59 14.75 27.60
N VAL A 87 0.53 15.48 26.49
CA VAL A 87 0.78 14.93 25.15
C VAL A 87 2.22 15.21 24.74
N ILE A 88 2.97 14.15 24.45
CA ILE A 88 4.30 14.22 23.82
C ILE A 88 4.12 13.81 22.37
N ASP A 89 3.98 14.80 21.49
CA ASP A 89 3.80 14.58 20.06
C ASP A 89 5.13 14.45 19.32
N ASP A 90 5.12 13.78 18.16
CA ASP A 90 6.33 13.49 17.37
C ASP A 90 7.45 12.81 18.18
N ALA A 91 7.08 12.02 19.18
CA ALA A 91 7.97 11.46 20.19
C ALA A 91 9.04 10.53 19.61
N ASN A 92 8.81 10.01 18.40
CA ASN A 92 9.80 9.22 17.64
C ASN A 92 11.10 9.98 17.32
N LYS A 93 11.16 11.30 17.48
CA LYS A 93 12.43 12.04 17.41
C LYS A 93 13.36 11.71 18.59
N GLY A 94 12.78 11.35 19.75
CA GLY A 94 13.53 11.00 20.96
C GLY A 94 13.75 9.51 21.19
N THR A 95 13.37 8.64 20.25
CA THR A 95 13.53 7.18 20.38
C THR A 95 14.88 6.68 19.85
N ASP A 96 15.58 7.46 19.02
CA ASP A 96 16.86 7.05 18.46
C ASP A 96 17.91 6.83 19.57
N PRO A 97 18.48 5.61 19.72
CA PRO A 97 19.51 5.33 20.72
C PRO A 97 20.81 6.12 20.52
N SER A 98 21.05 6.65 19.32
CA SER A 98 22.16 7.57 19.06
C SER A 98 21.91 8.97 19.64
N GLN A 99 20.65 9.34 19.84
CA GLN A 99 20.23 10.57 20.52
C GLN A 99 19.99 10.28 22.00
N THR A 100 21.08 10.06 22.73
CA THR A 100 21.07 9.90 24.20
C THR A 100 21.63 11.15 24.87
N PHE A 101 21.21 11.41 26.12
CA PHE A 101 21.85 12.44 26.93
C PHE A 101 23.30 12.02 27.22
N LEU A 102 24.26 12.60 26.50
CA LEU A 102 25.70 12.29 26.61
C LEU A 102 26.27 12.45 28.03
N ALA A 103 25.58 13.20 28.89
CA ALA A 103 25.95 13.42 30.28
C ALA A 103 25.67 12.22 31.21
N LEU A 104 24.89 11.23 30.77
CA LEU A 104 24.59 10.03 31.57
C LEU A 104 25.72 9.01 31.45
N LYS A 105 26.26 8.55 32.58
CA LYS A 105 27.32 7.53 32.60
C LYS A 105 26.76 6.17 32.12
N PRO A 106 27.52 5.39 31.32
CA PRO A 106 27.18 4.00 31.01
C PRO A 106 26.93 3.18 32.28
N PRO A 107 26.02 2.17 32.27
CA PRO A 107 25.48 1.46 31.10
C PRO A 107 24.19 2.04 30.51
N GLN A 108 23.77 3.25 30.92
CA GLN A 108 22.42 3.77 30.69
C GLN A 108 22.29 4.63 29.42
N HIS A 109 22.67 4.10 28.24
CA HIS A 109 22.27 4.69 26.97
C HIS A 109 20.77 4.43 26.74
N VAL A 110 19.95 5.17 27.48
CA VAL A 110 18.49 5.12 27.42
C VAL A 110 18.02 6.18 26.42
N PRO A 111 17.18 5.84 25.43
CA PRO A 111 16.61 6.81 24.49
C PRO A 111 16.10 8.07 25.18
N MET A 112 16.31 9.25 24.58
CA MET A 112 15.93 10.54 25.15
C MET A 112 14.47 10.56 25.64
N LEU A 113 13.55 9.99 24.86
CA LEU A 113 12.12 9.91 25.20
C LEU A 113 11.88 9.15 26.52
N LYS A 114 12.55 8.02 26.71
CA LYS A 114 12.43 7.25 27.95
C LYS A 114 12.97 8.03 29.14
N GLN A 115 14.07 8.74 28.96
CA GLN A 115 14.63 9.58 30.01
C GLN A 115 13.68 10.74 30.36
N ILE A 116 13.06 11.39 29.36
CA ILE A 116 12.03 12.41 29.56
C ILE A 116 10.85 11.84 30.36
N LEU A 117 10.30 10.70 29.93
CA LEU A 117 9.18 10.05 30.60
C LEU A 117 9.54 9.64 32.03
N ARG A 118 10.73 9.09 32.25
CA ARG A 118 11.20 8.71 33.59
C ARG A 118 11.23 9.91 34.54
N GLU A 119 11.83 11.01 34.11
CA GLU A 119 11.93 12.20 34.95
C GLU A 119 10.57 12.85 35.16
N TRP A 120 9.77 13.03 34.10
CA TRP A 120 8.46 13.68 34.23
C TRP A 120 7.53 12.87 35.12
N ARG A 121 7.46 11.54 34.94
CA ARG A 121 6.63 10.66 35.78
C ARG A 121 7.06 10.62 37.23
N ARG A 122 8.37 10.78 37.52
CA ARG A 122 8.86 10.92 38.89
C ARG A 122 8.21 12.11 39.60
N HIS A 123 7.99 13.21 38.89
CA HIS A 123 7.34 14.41 39.44
C HIS A 123 5.81 14.32 39.52
N THR A 124 5.17 13.41 38.77
CA THR A 124 3.70 13.31 38.72
C THR A 124 3.12 12.05 39.38
N LYS A 125 3.96 11.25 40.05
CA LYS A 125 3.62 9.87 40.46
C LYS A 125 2.33 9.74 41.26
N ASP A 126 2.04 10.71 42.12
CA ASP A 126 0.90 10.69 43.05
C ASP A 126 -0.24 11.61 42.60
N LEU A 127 -0.19 12.07 41.35
CA LEU A 127 -1.10 13.07 40.80
C LEU A 127 -1.92 12.50 39.65
N ASN A 128 -3.08 13.12 39.42
CA ASN A 128 -4.05 12.70 38.43
C ASN A 128 -3.64 13.16 37.02
N VAL A 129 -2.57 12.55 36.49
CA VAL A 129 -1.93 12.91 35.23
C VAL A 129 -1.88 11.71 34.28
N THR A 130 -2.36 11.87 33.06
CA THR A 130 -2.25 10.88 31.98
C THR A 130 -1.24 11.32 30.93
N TYR A 131 -0.34 10.42 30.54
CA TYR A 131 0.60 10.64 29.45
C TYR A 131 0.06 10.04 28.15
N ILE A 132 0.06 10.84 27.08
CA ILE A 132 -0.22 10.40 25.73
C ILE A 132 1.05 10.64 24.92
N VAL A 133 1.62 9.57 24.37
CA VAL A 133 2.86 9.64 23.59
C VAL A 133 2.55 9.24 22.16
N SER A 134 2.65 10.17 21.24
CA SER A 134 2.34 9.96 19.82
C SER A 134 3.59 10.09 18.96
N GLY A 135 3.66 9.29 17.90
CA GLY A 135 4.76 9.32 16.94
C GLY A 135 4.66 8.20 15.91
N VAL A 136 5.27 8.40 14.75
CA VAL A 136 5.16 7.47 13.60
C VAL A 136 6.11 6.27 13.73
N ARG A 137 7.15 6.37 14.58
CA ARG A 137 8.27 5.40 14.65
C ARG A 137 8.70 5.07 16.08
N ILE A 138 7.76 4.83 16.98
CA ILE A 138 8.06 4.40 18.35
C ILE A 138 8.21 2.88 18.36
N GLU A 139 9.43 2.38 18.58
CA GLU A 139 9.69 0.94 18.56
C GLU A 139 9.19 0.27 19.85
N LEU A 140 8.26 -0.69 19.69
CA LEU A 140 7.65 -1.42 20.81
C LEU A 140 8.69 -2.11 21.71
N ASP A 141 9.76 -2.61 21.11
CA ASP A 141 10.83 -3.32 21.83
C ASP A 141 11.59 -2.42 22.80
N GLU A 142 11.67 -1.13 22.49
CA GLU A 142 12.24 -0.16 23.41
C GLU A 142 11.31 -0.03 24.62
N PHE A 143 10.01 0.14 24.42
CA PHE A 143 9.05 0.35 25.52
C PHE A 143 8.35 -0.95 25.94
N SER A 144 9.14 -1.91 26.39
CA SER A 144 8.65 -3.22 26.86
C SER A 144 7.76 -3.08 28.11
N PRO A 145 6.74 -3.94 28.28
CA PRO A 145 6.00 -4.04 29.55
C PRO A 145 6.86 -4.40 30.77
N LYS A 146 8.09 -4.88 30.54
CA LYS A 146 9.07 -5.15 31.60
C LYS A 146 9.83 -3.89 32.05
N ASP A 147 9.83 -2.83 31.25
CA ASP A 147 10.47 -1.56 31.58
C ASP A 147 9.58 -0.76 32.53
N PRO A 148 10.05 -0.40 33.74
CA PRO A 148 9.26 0.36 34.70
C PRO A 148 8.71 1.69 34.16
N VAL A 149 9.37 2.31 33.17
CA VAL A 149 8.92 3.59 32.60
C VAL A 149 7.68 3.43 31.72
N SER A 150 7.48 2.24 31.14
CA SER A 150 6.40 1.95 30.19
C SER A 150 5.54 0.74 30.56
N ALA A 151 5.70 0.18 31.77
CA ALA A 151 5.04 -1.06 32.17
C ALA A 151 3.49 -0.98 32.12
N ASP A 152 2.95 0.22 32.30
CA ASP A 152 1.52 0.54 32.32
C ASP A 152 1.03 1.25 31.05
N PHE A 153 1.89 1.42 30.03
CA PHE A 153 1.48 2.02 28.77
C PHE A 153 0.64 1.04 27.95
N SER A 154 -0.46 1.55 27.41
CA SER A 154 -1.26 0.85 26.40
C SER A 154 -0.92 1.39 25.02
N TRP A 155 -0.77 0.49 24.05
CA TRP A 155 -0.46 0.85 22.67
C TRP A 155 -1.74 1.03 21.87
N PHE A 156 -1.73 2.02 20.98
CA PHE A 156 -2.86 2.33 20.14
C PHE A 156 -2.38 2.84 18.78
N SER A 157 -2.85 2.21 17.69
CA SER A 157 -2.57 2.65 16.32
C SER A 157 -3.76 3.22 15.57
N GLY A 158 -4.95 3.19 16.18
CA GLY A 158 -6.21 3.65 15.62
C GLY A 158 -6.36 5.15 15.48
N THR A 159 -5.41 5.83 14.83
CA THR A 159 -5.47 7.29 14.62
C THR A 159 -6.52 7.71 13.59
N GLY A 160 -7.28 6.75 13.07
CA GLY A 160 -8.34 6.95 12.09
C GLY A 160 -7.82 7.04 10.65
N SER A 161 -8.58 6.45 9.75
CA SER A 161 -8.31 6.42 8.32
C SER A 161 -9.61 6.63 7.53
N PHE A 162 -9.48 7.14 6.32
CA PHE A 162 -10.48 7.08 5.27
C PHE A 162 -10.50 5.69 4.61
N ASP A 163 -10.61 4.64 5.43
CA ASP A 163 -10.88 3.28 4.95
C ASP A 163 -12.34 3.12 4.52
N ASP A 164 -13.26 3.84 5.14
CA ASP A 164 -14.65 3.92 4.71
C ASP A 164 -14.79 4.94 3.57
N LEU A 165 -15.22 4.45 2.41
CA LEU A 165 -15.38 5.27 1.22
C LEU A 165 -16.39 6.39 1.45
N ALA A 166 -17.55 6.08 2.07
CA ALA A 166 -18.60 7.06 2.26
C ALA A 166 -18.12 8.21 3.17
N LYS A 167 -17.44 7.89 4.27
CA LYS A 167 -16.88 8.89 5.18
C LYS A 167 -15.87 9.82 4.51
N GLN A 168 -15.05 9.28 3.60
CA GLN A 168 -14.11 10.10 2.85
C GLN A 168 -14.82 11.04 1.88
N GLU A 169 -15.78 10.51 1.13
CA GLU A 169 -16.55 11.32 0.20
C GLU A 169 -17.33 12.43 0.93
N ASP A 170 -17.94 12.11 2.06
CA ASP A 170 -18.65 13.08 2.90
C ASP A 170 -17.71 14.15 3.46
N TYR A 171 -16.48 13.79 3.83
CA TYR A 171 -15.45 14.75 4.22
C TYR A 171 -15.08 15.68 3.06
N VAL A 172 -14.87 15.15 1.85
CA VAL A 172 -14.53 15.94 0.66
C VAL A 172 -15.66 16.90 0.29
N ARG A 173 -16.93 16.44 0.32
CA ARG A 173 -18.09 17.26 -0.03
C ARG A 173 -18.26 18.50 0.87
N GLN A 174 -17.79 18.48 2.11
CA GLN A 174 -17.85 19.65 3.01
C GLN A 174 -17.05 20.86 2.51
N PHE A 175 -16.09 20.66 1.62
CA PHE A 175 -15.25 21.73 1.07
C PHE A 175 -15.71 22.19 -0.32
N LEU A 176 -16.72 21.55 -0.90
CA LEU A 176 -17.20 21.82 -2.25
C LEU A 176 -18.53 22.59 -2.21
N PRO A 177 -18.77 23.52 -3.15
CA PRO A 177 -20.09 24.10 -3.37
C PRO A 177 -21.08 22.98 -3.71
N ALA A 178 -22.30 23.04 -3.15
CA ALA A 178 -23.32 22.02 -3.35
C ALA A 178 -23.60 21.75 -4.84
N ASP A 179 -23.81 22.82 -5.62
CA ASP A 179 -24.06 22.74 -7.06
C ASP A 179 -22.93 22.03 -7.84
N PHE A 180 -21.67 22.24 -7.43
CA PHE A 180 -20.53 21.54 -8.02
C PHE A 180 -20.51 20.08 -7.58
N ALA A 181 -20.63 19.81 -6.27
CA ALA A 181 -20.59 18.45 -5.72
C ALA A 181 -21.67 17.52 -6.30
N ASP A 182 -22.85 18.07 -6.60
CA ASP A 182 -23.98 17.35 -7.19
C ASP A 182 -23.88 17.20 -8.72
N SER A 183 -23.00 17.96 -9.37
CA SER A 183 -22.74 17.83 -10.80
C SER A 183 -22.01 16.53 -11.14
N ILE A 184 -22.09 16.12 -12.42
CA ILE A 184 -21.35 14.97 -12.96
C ILE A 184 -19.84 15.13 -12.72
N ASP A 185 -19.32 16.34 -12.93
CA ASP A 185 -17.90 16.68 -12.75
C ASP A 185 -17.49 16.61 -11.28
N GLY A 186 -18.25 17.22 -10.37
CA GLY A 186 -17.96 17.15 -8.94
C GLY A 186 -18.08 15.74 -8.36
N ALA A 187 -19.07 14.95 -8.81
CA ALA A 187 -19.17 13.55 -8.43
C ALA A 187 -17.95 12.73 -8.91
N ASN A 188 -17.45 13.01 -10.13
CA ASN A 188 -16.20 12.42 -10.63
C ASN A 188 -15.00 12.88 -9.82
N PHE A 189 -14.91 14.15 -9.47
CA PHE A 189 -13.87 14.72 -8.63
C PHE A 189 -13.81 13.98 -7.29
N VAL A 190 -14.94 13.88 -6.58
CA VAL A 190 -15.04 13.18 -5.29
C VAL A 190 -14.59 11.72 -5.41
N ARG A 191 -15.05 10.99 -6.44
CA ARG A 191 -14.62 9.60 -6.69
C ARG A 191 -13.12 9.50 -6.95
N ARG A 192 -12.53 10.43 -7.71
CA ARG A 192 -11.08 10.46 -7.96
C ARG A 192 -10.31 10.71 -6.66
N VAL A 193 -10.73 11.68 -5.83
CA VAL A 193 -10.10 11.90 -4.50
C VAL A 193 -10.14 10.63 -3.68
N ALA A 194 -11.32 10.02 -3.56
CA ALA A 194 -11.50 8.81 -2.78
C ALA A 194 -10.75 7.60 -3.36
N ARG A 195 -10.42 7.60 -4.65
CA ARG A 195 -9.60 6.57 -5.30
C ARG A 195 -8.11 6.71 -4.99
N PHE A 196 -7.57 7.93 -5.04
CA PHE A 196 -6.12 8.18 -4.94
C PHE A 196 -5.64 8.48 -3.53
N PHE A 197 -6.46 9.18 -2.75
CA PHE A 197 -6.12 9.68 -1.42
C PHE A 197 -6.79 8.87 -0.31
N ARG A 198 -7.32 7.68 -0.63
CA ARG A 198 -7.85 6.73 0.37
C ARG A 198 -6.76 6.35 1.37
N GLY A 199 -7.15 6.28 2.64
CA GLY A 199 -6.26 5.88 3.75
C GLY A 199 -6.01 7.01 4.72
N ARG A 200 -4.78 7.53 4.82
CA ARG A 200 -4.46 8.56 5.81
C ARG A 200 -5.26 9.83 5.55
N HIS A 201 -5.96 10.29 6.58
CA HIS A 201 -6.77 11.50 6.52
C HIS A 201 -5.94 12.74 6.14
N THR A 202 -4.67 12.78 6.54
CA THR A 202 -3.73 13.86 6.20
C THR A 202 -3.57 14.05 4.69
N ASN A 203 -3.54 12.97 3.91
CA ASN A 203 -3.40 13.06 2.45
C ASN A 203 -4.63 13.76 1.82
N THR A 204 -5.83 13.38 2.22
CA THR A 204 -7.07 14.01 1.74
C THR A 204 -7.20 15.44 2.25
N ALA A 205 -6.93 15.69 3.53
CA ALA A 205 -6.99 17.03 4.13
C ALA A 205 -6.01 18.01 3.46
N HIS A 206 -4.79 17.55 3.16
CA HIS A 206 -3.81 18.35 2.43
C HIS A 206 -4.28 18.72 1.03
N LEU A 207 -4.85 17.76 0.29
CA LEU A 207 -5.44 18.04 -1.02
C LEU A 207 -6.58 19.07 -0.90
N MET A 208 -7.48 18.92 0.08
CA MET A 208 -8.59 19.86 0.27
C MET A 208 -8.08 21.26 0.62
N ALA A 209 -7.06 21.35 1.46
CA ALA A 209 -6.41 22.61 1.78
C ALA A 209 -5.82 23.28 0.53
N ASP A 210 -5.15 22.52 -0.35
CA ASP A 210 -4.63 23.04 -1.62
C ASP A 210 -5.77 23.51 -2.54
N ILE A 211 -6.86 22.75 -2.63
CA ILE A 211 -8.03 23.11 -3.45
C ILE A 211 -8.71 24.39 -2.96
N VAL A 212 -8.89 24.54 -1.65
CA VAL A 212 -9.46 25.74 -1.04
C VAL A 212 -8.54 26.95 -1.26
N ARG A 213 -7.22 26.79 -1.12
CA ARG A 213 -6.24 27.87 -1.37
C ARG A 213 -6.26 28.37 -2.81
N HIS A 214 -6.53 27.49 -3.77
CA HIS A 214 -6.67 27.85 -5.18
C HIS A 214 -8.10 28.33 -5.53
N GLY A 215 -8.92 28.63 -4.52
CA GLY A 215 -10.27 29.18 -4.72
C GLY A 215 -11.18 28.25 -5.51
N LEU A 216 -10.96 26.93 -5.42
CA LEU A 216 -11.68 25.90 -6.19
C LEU A 216 -11.52 26.03 -7.72
N GLN A 217 -10.56 26.82 -8.21
CA GLN A 217 -10.29 26.92 -9.63
C GLN A 217 -9.59 25.63 -10.11
N ASN A 218 -10.20 24.95 -11.08
CA ASN A 218 -9.68 23.71 -11.67
C ASN A 218 -9.33 22.63 -10.61
N PRO A 219 -10.32 22.12 -9.85
CA PRO A 219 -10.10 21.17 -8.76
C PRO A 219 -9.49 19.86 -9.27
N HIS A 220 -9.85 19.45 -10.49
CA HIS A 220 -9.27 18.29 -11.16
C HIS A 220 -7.78 18.46 -11.50
N GLY A 221 -7.37 19.63 -11.99
CA GLY A 221 -5.96 19.95 -12.25
C GLY A 221 -5.13 19.98 -10.97
N VAL A 222 -5.66 20.54 -9.88
CA VAL A 222 -5.01 20.53 -8.55
C VAL A 222 -4.87 19.09 -8.02
N LEU A 223 -5.89 18.25 -8.20
CA LEU A 223 -5.83 16.83 -7.85
C LEU A 223 -4.75 16.10 -8.65
N THR A 224 -4.73 16.25 -9.98
CA THR A 224 -3.70 15.65 -10.85
C THR A 224 -2.31 16.12 -10.43
N ALA A 225 -2.13 17.42 -10.15
CA ALA A 225 -0.87 17.99 -9.67
C ALA A 225 -0.39 17.31 -8.38
N ASN A 226 -1.31 17.09 -7.42
CA ASN A 226 -0.99 16.41 -6.17
C ASN A 226 -0.62 14.94 -6.37
N ILE A 227 -1.34 14.20 -7.22
CA ILE A 227 -1.00 12.81 -7.55
C ILE A 227 0.39 12.75 -8.19
N CYS A 228 0.66 13.57 -9.20
CA CYS A 228 1.97 13.64 -9.86
C CYS A 228 3.09 13.97 -8.88
N ARG A 229 2.86 14.94 -7.98
CA ARG A 229 3.81 15.34 -6.94
C ARG A 229 4.13 14.19 -5.98
N MET A 230 3.11 13.51 -5.47
CA MET A 230 3.30 12.35 -4.58
C MET A 230 4.02 11.21 -5.31
N ALA A 231 3.63 10.95 -6.55
CA ALA A 231 4.16 9.87 -7.39
C ALA A 231 5.53 10.18 -8.02
N ARG A 232 5.96 11.45 -8.01
CA ARG A 232 7.09 11.97 -8.82
C ARG A 232 6.96 11.64 -10.30
N LEU A 233 5.74 11.73 -10.82
CA LEU A 233 5.47 11.59 -12.24
C LEU A 233 5.52 12.95 -12.92
N GLU A 234 5.85 12.95 -14.20
CA GLU A 234 5.63 14.13 -15.02
C GLU A 234 4.12 14.38 -15.15
N SER A 235 3.71 15.64 -15.06
CA SER A 235 2.29 16.02 -15.00
C SER A 235 1.46 15.58 -16.18
N LYS A 236 2.10 15.46 -17.35
CA LYS A 236 1.45 15.06 -18.60
C LYS A 236 1.06 13.58 -18.65
N MET A 237 1.44 12.78 -17.66
CA MET A 237 1.33 11.32 -17.75
C MET A 237 0.00 10.73 -17.26
N LEU A 238 -0.87 11.46 -16.56
CA LEU A 238 -2.09 10.88 -15.97
C LEU A 238 -3.32 11.05 -16.86
N ASP A 239 -3.94 12.22 -16.89
CA ASP A 239 -5.32 12.33 -17.39
C ASP A 239 -5.59 13.60 -18.21
N GLY A 240 -4.52 14.25 -18.68
CA GLY A 240 -4.62 15.37 -19.62
C GLY A 240 -5.19 16.67 -19.02
N PHE A 241 -5.54 16.71 -17.74
CA PHE A 241 -5.95 17.95 -17.08
C PHE A 241 -4.78 18.93 -17.01
N GLU A 242 -5.01 20.15 -17.48
CA GLU A 242 -4.02 21.21 -17.40
C GLU A 242 -3.77 21.61 -15.95
N LEU A 243 -2.49 21.84 -15.63
CA LEU A 243 -2.10 22.40 -14.34
C LEU A 243 -2.52 23.88 -14.27
N PRO A 244 -2.99 24.35 -13.11
CA PRO A 244 -3.14 25.78 -12.88
C PRO A 244 -1.82 26.52 -13.16
N SER A 245 -1.90 27.63 -13.89
CA SER A 245 -0.80 28.57 -14.07
C SER A 245 -0.31 29.03 -12.69
N ARG A 246 0.89 28.62 -12.27
CA ARG A 246 1.51 28.88 -10.94
C ARG A 246 0.99 28.02 -9.78
N TYR A 247 0.74 26.73 -10.02
CA TYR A 247 0.55 25.78 -8.92
C TYR A 247 1.83 25.63 -8.07
N GLU A 248 1.88 26.30 -6.92
CA GLU A 248 2.89 26.10 -5.88
C GLU A 248 2.24 25.49 -4.65
N SER A 249 2.48 24.19 -4.43
CA SER A 249 2.06 23.53 -3.19
C SER A 249 2.88 24.07 -2.02
N VAL A 250 2.22 24.75 -1.09
CA VAL A 250 2.82 25.25 0.18
C VAL A 250 3.35 24.08 1.03
N ILE A 251 2.80 22.88 0.84
CA ILE A 251 3.25 21.68 1.54
C ILE A 251 4.57 21.24 0.90
N GLN A 252 5.67 21.60 1.58
CA GLN A 252 7.02 21.14 1.26
C GLN A 252 6.98 19.63 0.99
N GLY A 253 7.48 19.26 -0.18
CA GLY A 253 7.55 17.87 -0.60
C GLY A 253 8.39 17.08 0.40
N TYR A 254 7.71 16.39 1.31
CA TYR A 254 8.25 15.21 1.98
C TYR A 254 7.72 13.97 1.25
N PRO A 255 8.14 13.69 -0.01
CA PRO A 255 8.04 12.33 -0.47
C PRO A 255 8.89 11.50 0.52
N PRO A 256 8.40 10.37 1.06
CA PRO A 256 9.14 9.58 2.06
C PRO A 256 10.47 8.99 1.53
N TYR A 257 10.81 9.27 0.27
CA TYR A 257 11.90 8.69 -0.51
C TYR A 257 13.14 9.59 -0.65
N ASN A 258 13.13 10.85 -0.20
CA ASN A 258 14.32 11.70 -0.33
C ASN A 258 15.39 11.29 0.70
N GLY A 259 16.32 10.44 0.26
CA GLY A 259 17.52 10.07 1.01
C GLY A 259 17.38 8.85 1.94
N VAL A 260 16.20 8.26 2.05
CA VAL A 260 15.98 7.09 2.92
C VAL A 260 16.34 5.81 2.18
N SER A 261 17.41 5.15 2.61
CA SER A 261 17.70 3.77 2.23
C SER A 261 16.67 2.86 2.91
N TYR A 262 15.73 2.31 2.14
CA TYR A 262 14.77 1.36 2.68
C TYR A 262 15.43 0.06 3.09
N LYS A 263 14.98 -0.49 4.23
CA LYS A 263 15.32 -1.86 4.62
C LYS A 263 14.87 -2.82 3.49
N PRO A 264 15.64 -3.88 3.18
CA PRO A 264 15.30 -4.82 2.09
C PRO A 264 13.87 -5.39 2.17
N PHE A 265 13.38 -5.64 3.40
CA PHE A 265 12.01 -6.08 3.66
C PHE A 265 10.95 -5.09 3.14
N VAL A 266 11.16 -3.78 3.35
CA VAL A 266 10.23 -2.74 2.90
C VAL A 266 10.18 -2.71 1.37
N VAL A 267 11.34 -2.80 0.72
CA VAL A 267 11.43 -2.85 -0.75
C VAL A 267 10.74 -4.10 -1.31
N SER A 268 10.93 -5.26 -0.67
CA SER A 268 10.24 -6.50 -1.06
C SER A 268 8.72 -6.36 -0.93
N THR A 269 8.24 -5.77 0.16
CA THR A 269 6.80 -5.59 0.38
C THR A 269 6.20 -4.60 -0.62
N MET A 270 6.92 -3.51 -0.94
CA MET A 270 6.55 -2.58 -2.00
C MET A 270 6.43 -3.28 -3.36
N HIS A 271 7.35 -4.19 -3.67
CA HIS A 271 7.33 -4.98 -4.90
C HIS A 271 6.13 -5.92 -4.93
N ASP A 272 5.89 -6.66 -3.85
CA ASP A 272 4.74 -7.55 -3.70
C ASP A 272 3.41 -6.79 -3.88
N ALA A 273 3.30 -5.63 -3.23
CA ALA A 273 2.14 -4.76 -3.35
C ALA A 273 1.91 -4.32 -4.79
N LEU A 274 2.97 -3.91 -5.48
CA LEU A 274 2.89 -3.46 -6.87
C LEU A 274 2.45 -4.59 -7.81
N LEU A 275 2.98 -5.80 -7.63
CA LEU A 275 2.58 -6.98 -8.40
C LEU A 275 1.11 -7.32 -8.21
N ILE A 276 0.63 -7.31 -6.97
CA ILE A 276 -0.78 -7.58 -6.66
C ILE A 276 -1.68 -6.48 -7.23
N TYR A 277 -1.26 -5.21 -7.10
CA TYR A 277 -1.98 -4.07 -7.63
C TYR A 277 -2.15 -4.15 -9.16
N LEU A 278 -1.06 -4.42 -9.88
CA LEU A 278 -1.06 -4.60 -11.34
C LEU A 278 -1.90 -5.79 -11.78
N ALA A 279 -1.82 -6.91 -11.08
CA ALA A 279 -2.47 -8.14 -11.52
C ALA A 279 -3.96 -8.21 -11.16
N ILE A 280 -4.35 -7.77 -9.96
CA ILE A 280 -5.69 -7.99 -9.38
C ILE A 280 -6.49 -6.68 -9.33
N GLY A 281 -5.86 -5.56 -8.93
CA GLY A 281 -6.57 -4.31 -8.63
C GLY A 281 -7.26 -4.24 -7.28
N ASP A 282 -6.99 -5.17 -6.36
CA ASP A 282 -7.55 -5.14 -5.01
C ASP A 282 -7.07 -3.90 -4.25
N ARG A 283 -7.99 -3.16 -3.62
CA ARG A 283 -7.68 -1.98 -2.81
C ARG A 283 -8.62 -1.83 -1.59
N PRO A 284 -8.11 -1.34 -0.44
CA PRO A 284 -6.69 -1.12 -0.15
C PRO A 284 -5.93 -2.45 -0.06
N LEU A 285 -4.63 -2.44 -0.39
CA LEU A 285 -3.79 -3.62 -0.27
C LEU A 285 -3.41 -3.82 1.19
N ARG A 286 -3.93 -4.90 1.77
CA ARG A 286 -3.78 -5.22 3.19
C ARG A 286 -2.72 -6.29 3.38
N PHE A 287 -1.80 -6.03 4.30
CA PHE A 287 -0.70 -6.90 4.67
C PHE A 287 -0.83 -7.32 6.12
N TYR A 288 -0.63 -8.62 6.35
CA TYR A 288 -0.60 -9.24 7.67
C TYR A 288 0.81 -9.73 7.97
N GLY A 289 1.20 -9.67 9.23
CA GLY A 289 2.48 -10.21 9.66
C GLY A 289 2.82 -9.85 11.10
N PRO A 290 4.02 -10.25 11.55
CA PRO A 290 4.58 -9.84 12.82
C PRO A 290 4.64 -8.33 12.89
N GLN A 291 4.19 -7.83 14.03
CA GLN A 291 4.09 -6.42 14.36
C GLN A 291 5.36 -5.62 13.99
N ARG A 292 6.57 -6.15 14.25
CA ARG A 292 7.84 -5.46 13.93
C ARG A 292 8.01 -5.14 12.43
N SER A 293 7.59 -6.07 11.57
CA SER A 293 7.65 -5.90 10.12
C SER A 293 6.63 -4.84 9.67
N LEU A 294 5.42 -4.89 10.20
CA LEU A 294 4.36 -3.94 9.90
C LEU A 294 4.71 -2.52 10.36
N VAL A 295 5.21 -2.37 11.58
CA VAL A 295 5.74 -1.10 12.11
C VAL A 295 6.84 -0.54 11.21
N SER A 296 7.71 -1.40 10.64
CA SER A 296 8.75 -0.96 9.70
C SER A 296 8.18 -0.37 8.40
N LEU A 297 7.04 -0.86 7.91
CA LEU A 297 6.37 -0.32 6.71
C LEU A 297 5.76 1.06 6.98
N VAL A 298 5.05 1.18 8.11
CA VAL A 298 4.42 2.43 8.55
C VAL A 298 5.50 3.48 8.86
N SER A 299 6.56 3.07 9.55
CA SER A 299 7.72 3.92 9.84
C SER A 299 8.44 4.42 8.59
N ALA A 300 8.43 3.61 7.52
CA ALA A 300 8.98 3.97 6.22
C ALA A 300 8.02 4.87 5.40
N GLY A 301 6.84 5.21 5.93
CA GLY A 301 5.84 6.06 5.30
C GLY A 301 5.07 5.39 4.15
N VAL A 302 5.20 4.07 4.02
CA VAL A 302 4.67 3.29 2.87
C VAL A 302 3.23 2.86 3.09
N GLY A 303 2.83 2.69 4.34
CA GLY A 303 1.48 2.28 4.70
C GLY A 303 1.04 2.88 6.03
N TYR A 304 -0.13 2.47 6.47
CA TYR A 304 -0.74 2.86 7.74
C TYR A 304 -1.45 1.64 8.34
N PHE A 305 -1.61 1.65 9.67
CA PHE A 305 -2.38 0.61 10.35
C PHE A 305 -3.88 0.82 10.12
N VAL A 306 -4.58 -0.27 9.83
CA VAL A 306 -6.05 -0.24 9.67
C VAL A 306 -6.79 -0.77 10.91
N ASP A 307 -6.03 -1.27 11.88
CA ASP A 307 -6.50 -1.79 13.15
C ASP A 307 -5.70 -1.18 14.33
N ASP A 308 -6.29 -1.27 15.51
CA ASP A 308 -5.74 -0.70 16.74
C ASP A 308 -4.64 -1.59 17.36
N ASP A 309 -4.60 -2.87 16.96
CA ASP A 309 -3.73 -3.92 17.51
C ASP A 309 -2.42 -4.08 16.72
N LEU A 310 -2.15 -3.21 15.74
CA LEU A 310 -0.95 -3.21 14.90
C LEU A 310 -0.77 -4.51 14.09
N GLN A 311 -1.85 -5.21 13.72
CA GLN A 311 -1.82 -6.52 13.05
C GLN A 311 -1.98 -6.44 11.52
N GLU A 312 -2.44 -5.31 11.00
CA GLU A 312 -2.76 -5.12 9.60
C GLU A 312 -2.31 -3.73 9.12
N VAL A 313 -1.57 -3.71 8.01
CA VAL A 313 -1.13 -2.48 7.35
C VAL A 313 -1.75 -2.41 5.96
N ALA A 314 -2.37 -1.29 5.64
CA ALA A 314 -2.78 -0.96 4.29
C ALA A 314 -1.71 -0.11 3.60
N ILE A 315 -1.50 -0.38 2.31
CA ILE A 315 -0.74 0.51 1.43
C ILE A 315 -1.70 1.33 0.57
N GLU A 316 -1.51 2.64 0.59
CA GLU A 316 -2.36 3.60 -0.09
C GLU A 316 -2.07 3.65 -1.60
N PRO A 317 -3.09 3.95 -2.43
CA PRO A 317 -2.93 3.94 -3.88
C PRO A 317 -1.93 4.96 -4.43
N ALA A 318 -1.91 6.18 -3.91
CA ALA A 318 -0.96 7.20 -4.34
C ALA A 318 0.50 6.74 -4.19
N TYR A 319 0.79 5.92 -3.17
CA TYR A 319 2.13 5.39 -2.93
C TYR A 319 2.49 4.26 -3.88
N MET A 320 1.53 3.53 -4.47
CA MET A 320 1.84 2.56 -5.54
C MET A 320 2.50 3.24 -6.74
N LEU A 321 2.02 4.43 -7.10
CA LEU A 321 2.65 5.24 -8.15
C LEU A 321 4.06 5.67 -7.73
N SER A 322 4.23 6.19 -6.50
CA SER A 322 5.56 6.55 -5.98
C SER A 322 6.54 5.37 -5.97
N ILE A 323 6.05 4.18 -5.61
CA ILE A 323 6.80 2.93 -5.60
C ILE A 323 7.26 2.56 -7.02
N SER A 324 6.38 2.69 -8.03
CA SER A 324 6.77 2.44 -9.42
C SER A 324 7.89 3.37 -9.90
N SER A 325 7.79 4.67 -9.58
CA SER A 325 8.84 5.66 -9.88
C SER A 325 10.15 5.34 -9.15
N TYR A 326 10.06 4.82 -7.91
CA TYR A 326 11.23 4.35 -7.16
C TYR A 326 11.92 3.16 -7.85
N PHE A 327 11.17 2.14 -8.29
CA PHE A 327 11.72 1.01 -9.03
C PHE A 327 12.32 1.44 -10.38
N GLN A 328 11.70 2.39 -11.08
CA GLN A 328 12.23 2.94 -12.32
C GLN A 328 13.58 3.63 -12.15
N LYS A 329 13.74 4.45 -11.10
CA LYS A 329 15.01 5.13 -10.80
C LYS A 329 16.16 4.16 -10.54
N LEU A 330 15.83 2.98 -10.06
CA LEU A 330 16.79 1.92 -9.81
C LEU A 330 17.06 1.06 -11.06
N ASN A 331 16.42 1.39 -12.19
CA ASN A 331 16.41 0.61 -13.42
C ASN A 331 15.99 -0.85 -13.16
N PHE A 332 14.97 -1.03 -12.31
CA PHE A 332 14.47 -2.34 -11.90
C PHE A 332 13.26 -2.73 -12.74
N ASP A 333 13.35 -3.90 -13.36
CA ASP A 333 12.20 -4.55 -13.98
C ASP A 333 11.33 -5.18 -12.88
N MET A 334 10.09 -4.70 -12.77
CA MET A 334 9.14 -5.19 -11.77
C MET A 334 8.76 -6.66 -12.01
N LEU A 335 8.99 -7.21 -13.20
CA LEU A 335 8.73 -8.62 -13.50
C LEU A 335 9.98 -9.50 -13.45
N ASP A 336 11.12 -8.99 -12.97
CA ASP A 336 12.33 -9.81 -12.82
C ASP A 336 12.16 -10.86 -11.70
N PRO A 337 12.11 -12.17 -12.04
CA PRO A 337 11.97 -13.23 -11.04
C PRO A 337 13.19 -13.33 -10.13
N ALA A 338 14.38 -12.97 -10.61
CA ALA A 338 15.59 -12.96 -9.78
C ALA A 338 15.47 -11.91 -8.68
N MET A 339 14.87 -10.75 -8.97
CA MET A 339 14.62 -9.71 -7.96
C MET A 339 13.61 -10.17 -6.92
N PHE A 340 12.52 -10.79 -7.37
CA PHE A 340 11.56 -11.41 -6.45
C PHE A 340 12.28 -12.39 -5.52
N ILE A 341 13.14 -13.26 -6.05
CA ILE A 341 13.87 -14.28 -5.27
C ILE A 341 14.95 -13.66 -4.34
N GLU A 342 15.79 -12.76 -4.85
CA GLU A 342 16.92 -12.17 -4.10
C GLU A 342 16.45 -11.27 -2.96
N ARG A 343 15.31 -10.58 -3.15
CA ARG A 343 14.76 -9.63 -2.17
C ARG A 343 13.63 -10.17 -1.32
N ALA A 344 13.02 -11.31 -1.68
CA ALA A 344 12.04 -12.05 -0.86
C ALA A 344 12.64 -12.70 0.41
N ARG A 345 13.66 -12.09 1.02
CA ARG A 345 14.10 -12.38 2.40
C ARG A 345 13.13 -11.83 3.44
N ALA A 346 11.97 -11.33 3.03
CA ALA A 346 10.89 -11.01 3.94
C ALA A 346 10.46 -12.28 4.70
N PRO A 347 10.26 -12.20 6.03
CA PRO A 347 9.87 -13.36 6.84
C PRO A 347 8.48 -13.94 6.49
N HIS A 348 7.71 -13.30 5.60
CA HIS A 348 6.36 -13.72 5.18
C HIS A 348 6.30 -13.92 3.67
N LYS A 349 6.82 -15.06 3.21
CA LYS A 349 6.64 -15.51 1.83
C LYS A 349 5.18 -15.95 1.64
N THR A 350 4.39 -15.15 0.94
CA THR A 350 3.04 -15.57 0.50
C THR A 350 3.07 -15.92 -0.97
N ALA A 351 2.35 -16.97 -1.37
CA ALA A 351 2.26 -17.42 -2.76
C ALA A 351 1.50 -16.43 -3.67
N ARG A 352 0.74 -15.51 -3.09
CA ARG A 352 -0.08 -14.53 -3.81
C ARG A 352 0.72 -13.58 -4.72
N PRO A 353 1.70 -12.77 -4.24
CA PRO A 353 2.49 -11.90 -5.11
C PRO A 353 3.33 -12.69 -6.13
N ALA A 354 3.81 -13.87 -5.78
CA ALA A 354 4.47 -14.78 -6.70
C ALA A 354 3.58 -15.24 -7.86
N LEU A 355 2.32 -15.58 -7.58
CA LEU A 355 1.35 -15.94 -8.62
C LEU A 355 0.95 -14.73 -9.46
N ALA A 356 0.90 -13.52 -8.86
CA ALA A 356 0.70 -12.27 -9.61
C ALA A 356 1.84 -12.01 -10.58
N LEU A 357 3.10 -12.16 -10.14
CA LEU A 357 4.28 -12.10 -11.00
C LEU A 357 4.17 -13.09 -12.16
N VAL A 358 3.92 -14.37 -11.85
CA VAL A 358 3.79 -15.42 -12.87
C VAL A 358 2.67 -15.12 -13.86
N ALA A 359 1.51 -14.66 -13.40
CA ALA A 359 0.40 -14.30 -14.27
C ALA A 359 0.76 -13.15 -15.22
N LEU A 360 1.38 -12.08 -14.70
CA LEU A 360 1.84 -10.93 -15.50
C LEU A 360 2.88 -11.36 -16.55
N THR A 361 3.85 -12.17 -16.17
CA THR A 361 4.85 -12.71 -17.10
C THR A 361 4.19 -13.60 -18.17
N LEU A 362 3.30 -14.51 -17.79
CA LEU A 362 2.60 -15.39 -18.73
C LEU A 362 1.69 -14.62 -19.68
N ALA A 363 0.98 -13.60 -19.17
CA ALA A 363 0.15 -12.73 -19.98
C ALA A 363 0.96 -12.15 -21.14
N ARG A 364 2.07 -11.49 -20.83
CA ARG A 364 2.92 -10.84 -21.83
C ARG A 364 3.55 -11.82 -22.80
N VAL A 365 4.13 -12.90 -22.29
CA VAL A 365 4.84 -13.88 -23.11
C VAL A 365 3.89 -14.59 -24.08
N LEU A 366 2.66 -14.89 -23.66
CA LEU A 366 1.69 -15.63 -24.48
C LEU A 366 0.80 -14.73 -25.34
N THR A 367 0.83 -13.41 -25.14
CA THR A 367 0.17 -12.43 -26.02
C THR A 367 1.13 -11.69 -26.95
N ALA A 368 2.44 -11.85 -26.78
CA ALA A 368 3.44 -11.24 -27.64
C ALA A 368 3.24 -11.64 -29.12
N PRO A 369 3.48 -10.73 -30.09
CA PRO A 369 3.36 -11.01 -31.52
C PRO A 369 4.25 -12.18 -31.96
N THR A 370 5.45 -12.25 -31.38
CA THR A 370 6.42 -13.34 -31.52
C THR A 370 5.99 -14.55 -30.70
N ARG A 371 4.84 -15.14 -31.07
CA ARG A 371 4.25 -16.29 -30.38
C ARG A 371 5.25 -17.42 -30.20
N VAL A 372 5.59 -17.71 -28.93
CA VAL A 372 6.58 -18.72 -28.57
C VAL A 372 5.94 -20.11 -28.51
N VAL A 373 6.72 -21.12 -28.85
CA VAL A 373 6.36 -22.53 -28.65
C VAL A 373 6.16 -22.80 -27.16
N PHE A 374 5.02 -23.38 -26.78
CA PHE A 374 4.65 -23.58 -25.38
C PHE A 374 5.70 -24.38 -24.59
N SER A 375 6.22 -25.47 -25.16
CA SER A 375 7.24 -26.32 -24.53
C SER A 375 8.58 -25.63 -24.24
N ARG A 376 8.87 -24.48 -24.87
CA ARG A 376 10.08 -23.71 -24.53
C ARG A 376 9.97 -22.98 -23.18
N ARG A 377 8.77 -22.88 -22.61
CA ARG A 377 8.51 -22.20 -21.33
C ARG A 377 8.26 -23.16 -20.18
N PHE A 378 7.99 -24.43 -20.47
CA PHE A 378 7.68 -25.44 -19.47
C PHE A 378 8.61 -26.65 -19.63
N THR A 379 9.24 -27.07 -18.54
CA THR A 379 9.94 -28.35 -18.45
C THR A 379 8.90 -29.42 -18.13
N PHE A 380 8.51 -30.19 -19.14
CA PHE A 380 7.56 -31.28 -18.96
C PHE A 380 8.19 -32.43 -18.19
N LEU A 381 7.39 -33.11 -17.36
CA LEU A 381 7.83 -34.34 -16.72
C LEU A 381 7.78 -35.48 -17.73
N GLY A 382 8.85 -35.56 -18.52
CA GLY A 382 9.03 -36.46 -19.64
C GLY A 382 8.96 -35.77 -21.00
N SER A 383 8.92 -36.56 -22.08
CA SER A 383 8.93 -36.02 -23.44
C SER A 383 7.71 -35.11 -23.65
N PRO A 384 7.90 -33.83 -24.00
CA PRO A 384 6.80 -32.93 -24.26
C PRO A 384 5.89 -33.53 -25.32
N ALA A 385 4.59 -33.61 -25.04
CA ALA A 385 3.63 -34.06 -26.03
C ALA A 385 3.67 -33.17 -27.27
N SER A 386 3.36 -33.70 -28.45
CA SER A 386 3.48 -32.96 -29.73
C SER A 386 2.69 -31.65 -29.77
N TRP A 387 1.60 -31.55 -29.00
CA TRP A 387 0.82 -30.32 -28.87
C TRP A 387 1.54 -29.21 -28.09
N ALA A 388 2.43 -29.57 -27.15
CA ALA A 388 3.23 -28.60 -26.41
C ALA A 388 4.28 -27.94 -27.30
N ASN A 389 4.67 -28.58 -28.40
CA ASN A 389 5.59 -28.02 -29.39
C ASN A 389 4.91 -27.03 -30.36
N LYS A 390 3.64 -26.68 -30.12
CA LYS A 390 2.89 -25.70 -30.91
C LYS A 390 2.92 -24.32 -30.26
N ARG A 391 2.61 -23.29 -31.06
CA ARG A 391 2.36 -21.94 -30.57
C ARG A 391 1.07 -21.93 -29.74
N ALA A 392 1.13 -21.26 -28.59
CA ALA A 392 0.04 -21.16 -27.64
C ALA A 392 -0.40 -19.70 -27.47
N ARG A 393 -1.67 -19.52 -27.12
CA ARG A 393 -2.25 -18.23 -26.71
C ARG A 393 -3.19 -18.43 -25.54
N ILE A 394 -3.20 -17.48 -24.61
CA ILE A 394 -4.19 -17.45 -23.54
C ILE A 394 -5.55 -17.18 -24.16
N ILE A 395 -6.58 -17.87 -23.66
CA ILE A 395 -7.97 -17.61 -24.01
C ILE A 395 -8.76 -17.33 -22.73
N CYS A 396 -9.76 -16.47 -22.82
CA CYS A 396 -10.62 -16.12 -21.71
C CYS A 396 -12.11 -16.27 -22.08
N PRO A 397 -12.99 -16.40 -21.07
CA PRO A 397 -14.44 -16.36 -21.29
C PRO A 397 -14.87 -14.97 -21.80
N SER A 398 -15.62 -14.96 -22.89
CA SER A 398 -16.27 -13.77 -23.46
C SER A 398 -17.76 -13.71 -23.07
N THR A 399 -18.40 -12.55 -23.22
CA THR A 399 -19.76 -12.21 -22.79
C THR A 399 -20.87 -13.09 -23.37
N SER A 400 -20.58 -13.97 -24.32
CA SER A 400 -21.55 -14.82 -25.02
C SER A 400 -21.31 -16.34 -24.88
N ALA A 401 -20.70 -16.78 -23.77
CA ALA A 401 -20.21 -18.17 -23.59
C ALA A 401 -19.22 -18.63 -24.69
N SER A 402 -18.69 -17.67 -25.45
CA SER A 402 -17.62 -17.87 -26.41
C SER A 402 -16.28 -17.66 -25.71
N TRP A 403 -15.22 -18.13 -26.36
CA TRP A 403 -13.86 -17.98 -25.86
C TRP A 403 -13.09 -17.14 -26.85
N ALA A 404 -12.48 -16.07 -26.34
CA ALA A 404 -11.69 -15.16 -27.14
C ALA A 404 -10.21 -15.31 -26.81
N PRO A 405 -9.31 -15.11 -27.79
CA PRO A 405 -7.91 -14.86 -27.50
C PRO A 405 -7.79 -13.67 -26.56
N TYR A 406 -7.03 -13.83 -25.48
CA TYR A 406 -6.68 -12.72 -24.62
C TYR A 406 -5.54 -11.92 -25.26
N THR A 407 -5.62 -10.59 -25.16
CA THR A 407 -4.54 -9.66 -25.50
C THR A 407 -4.21 -8.90 -24.23
N PHE A 408 -2.93 -8.86 -23.86
CA PHE A 408 -2.50 -8.10 -22.70
C PHE A 408 -2.63 -6.60 -22.99
N GLU A 409 -3.48 -5.95 -22.22
CA GLU A 409 -3.66 -4.50 -22.23
C GLU A 409 -3.09 -3.93 -20.93
N PRO A 410 -2.09 -3.04 -21.02
CA PRO A 410 -1.62 -2.31 -19.85
C PRO A 410 -2.78 -1.65 -19.11
N GLY A 411 -2.77 -1.79 -17.80
CA GLY A 411 -3.78 -1.20 -16.94
C GLY A 411 -5.07 -1.97 -16.72
N LYS A 412 -5.32 -3.09 -17.43
CA LYS A 412 -6.46 -3.96 -17.11
C LYS A 412 -6.11 -4.97 -16.01
N SER A 413 -7.11 -5.34 -15.20
CA SER A 413 -6.97 -6.43 -14.23
C SER A 413 -6.87 -7.73 -14.99
N ILE A 414 -5.88 -8.56 -14.66
CA ILE A 414 -5.67 -9.83 -15.35
C ILE A 414 -6.03 -11.06 -14.48
N ILE A 415 -6.21 -10.87 -13.17
CA ILE A 415 -6.57 -11.91 -12.20
C ILE A 415 -7.92 -11.60 -11.56
N HIS A 416 -8.80 -12.60 -11.55
CA HIS A 416 -9.95 -12.67 -10.67
C HIS A 416 -9.61 -13.44 -9.39
N SER A 417 -9.77 -12.84 -8.22
CA SER A 417 -9.65 -13.53 -6.92
C SER A 417 -10.90 -14.35 -6.62
N ALA A 418 -10.72 -15.63 -6.28
CA ALA A 418 -11.82 -16.55 -5.96
C ALA A 418 -11.56 -17.28 -4.64
N ASP A 419 -12.30 -16.97 -3.58
CA ASP A 419 -12.16 -17.66 -2.28
C ASP A 419 -12.89 -19.01 -2.26
N ASN A 420 -13.94 -19.13 -3.07
CA ASN A 420 -14.76 -20.32 -3.16
C ASN A 420 -15.20 -20.64 -4.59
N ARG A 421 -15.88 -21.77 -4.77
CA ARG A 421 -16.31 -22.27 -6.08
C ARG A 421 -17.30 -21.35 -6.79
N LYS A 422 -18.14 -20.63 -6.04
CA LYS A 422 -19.11 -19.70 -6.62
C LYS A 422 -18.38 -18.54 -7.29
N ASP A 423 -17.28 -18.07 -6.70
CA ASP A 423 -16.46 -17.01 -7.27
C ASP A 423 -15.82 -17.44 -8.60
N ILE A 424 -15.30 -18.67 -8.69
CA ILE A 424 -14.85 -19.24 -9.97
C ILE A 424 -15.99 -19.18 -11.00
N GLY A 425 -17.20 -19.60 -10.62
CA GLY A 425 -18.37 -19.51 -11.50
C GLY A 425 -18.71 -18.07 -11.92
N ARG A 426 -18.48 -17.07 -11.05
CA ARG A 426 -18.63 -15.65 -11.41
C ARG A 426 -17.57 -15.22 -12.40
N TRP A 427 -16.32 -15.62 -12.23
CA TRP A 427 -15.24 -15.35 -13.19
C TRP A 427 -15.60 -15.83 -14.60
N PHE A 428 -16.11 -17.06 -14.73
CA PHE A 428 -16.57 -17.59 -16.02
C PHE A 428 -17.74 -16.80 -16.62
N LYS A 429 -18.72 -16.43 -15.79
CA LYS A 429 -19.95 -15.78 -16.25
C LYS A 429 -19.78 -14.28 -16.52
N ALA A 430 -18.86 -13.63 -15.83
CA ALA A 430 -18.72 -12.18 -15.88
C ALA A 430 -18.28 -11.68 -17.26
N GLY A 431 -17.63 -12.53 -18.08
CA GLY A 431 -17.20 -12.17 -19.44
C GLY A 431 -16.22 -10.98 -19.48
N ARG A 432 -15.54 -10.68 -18.37
CA ARG A 432 -14.74 -9.45 -18.16
C ARG A 432 -13.37 -9.45 -18.86
N ASN A 433 -13.14 -10.32 -19.85
CA ASN A 433 -11.84 -10.49 -20.51
C ASN A 433 -10.68 -10.70 -19.51
N VAL A 434 -10.94 -11.36 -18.36
CA VAL A 434 -9.94 -11.60 -17.32
C VAL A 434 -9.37 -13.02 -17.52
N PRO A 435 -8.09 -13.16 -17.91
CA PRO A 435 -7.52 -14.44 -18.33
C PRO A 435 -7.20 -15.42 -17.20
N PHE A 436 -6.97 -14.92 -15.98
CA PHE A 436 -6.55 -15.74 -14.84
C PHE A 436 -7.57 -15.70 -13.70
N CYS A 437 -7.66 -16.79 -12.97
CA CYS A 437 -8.38 -16.88 -11.71
C CYS A 437 -7.44 -17.36 -10.61
N LEU A 438 -7.24 -16.56 -9.57
CA LEU A 438 -6.46 -16.92 -8.39
C LEU A 438 -7.40 -17.51 -7.34
N TYR A 439 -7.39 -18.83 -7.23
CA TYR A 439 -8.21 -19.57 -6.28
C TYR A 439 -7.56 -19.65 -4.91
N LYS A 440 -8.33 -19.36 -3.86
CA LYS A 440 -7.94 -19.34 -2.44
C LYS A 440 -6.70 -18.46 -2.16
N PRO A 441 -6.72 -17.17 -2.55
CA PRO A 441 -5.57 -16.27 -2.48
C PRO A 441 -4.99 -16.09 -1.06
N THR A 442 -5.79 -16.32 -0.02
CA THR A 442 -5.44 -16.16 1.40
C THR A 442 -4.95 -17.45 2.07
N THR A 443 -5.00 -18.59 1.37
CA THR A 443 -4.57 -19.88 1.95
C THR A 443 -3.08 -20.14 1.73
N ALA A 444 -2.55 -21.17 2.38
CA ALA A 444 -1.16 -21.58 2.21
C ALA A 444 -0.84 -22.16 0.81
N ALA A 445 -1.86 -22.55 0.04
CA ALA A 445 -1.69 -23.22 -1.26
C ALA A 445 -2.66 -22.63 -2.31
N PRO A 446 -2.52 -21.35 -2.68
CA PRO A 446 -3.32 -20.74 -3.74
C PRO A 446 -2.96 -21.35 -5.10
N VAL A 447 -3.92 -21.31 -6.02
CA VAL A 447 -3.78 -21.89 -7.36
C VAL A 447 -4.20 -20.88 -8.40
N LEU A 448 -3.38 -20.68 -9.42
CA LEU A 448 -3.69 -19.86 -10.58
C LEU A 448 -4.27 -20.76 -11.69
N LEU A 449 -5.52 -20.49 -12.06
CA LEU A 449 -6.26 -21.20 -13.09
C LEU A 449 -6.36 -20.33 -14.35
N PHE A 450 -6.07 -20.90 -15.52
CA PHE A 450 -6.26 -20.22 -16.81
C PHE A 450 -6.37 -21.23 -17.96
N ALA A 451 -6.82 -20.75 -19.11
CA ALA A 451 -7.01 -21.56 -20.31
C ALA A 451 -6.05 -21.16 -21.43
N VAL A 452 -5.57 -22.17 -22.17
CA VAL A 452 -4.63 -21.99 -23.28
C VAL A 452 -5.14 -22.72 -24.51
N SER A 453 -5.13 -22.04 -25.66
CA SER A 453 -5.39 -22.64 -26.97
C SER A 453 -4.10 -22.74 -27.79
N PHE A 454 -4.01 -23.77 -28.62
CA PHE A 454 -2.84 -24.07 -29.42
C PHE A 454 -3.17 -23.99 -30.91
N GLU A 455 -2.24 -23.54 -31.72
CA GLU A 455 -2.44 -23.40 -33.17
C GLU A 455 -2.79 -24.74 -33.85
N GLY A 456 -3.93 -24.78 -34.54
CA GLY A 456 -4.43 -26.00 -35.18
C GLY A 456 -4.57 -27.16 -34.18
N SER A 457 -4.87 -26.87 -32.93
CA SER A 457 -4.96 -27.86 -31.86
C SER A 457 -6.03 -27.49 -30.85
N LYS A 458 -6.32 -28.48 -30.02
CA LYS A 458 -7.25 -28.45 -28.91
C LYS A 458 -6.77 -27.56 -27.77
N SER A 459 -7.70 -27.01 -27.00
CA SER A 459 -7.41 -26.17 -25.83
C SER A 459 -7.27 -27.01 -24.57
N ILE A 460 -6.55 -26.46 -23.58
CA ILE A 460 -6.32 -27.08 -22.28
C ILE A 460 -6.55 -26.09 -21.14
N TRP A 461 -6.83 -26.64 -19.97
CA TRP A 461 -6.76 -25.94 -18.70
C TRP A 461 -5.36 -26.03 -18.12
N VAL A 462 -4.92 -24.97 -17.45
CA VAL A 462 -3.68 -24.96 -16.67
C VAL A 462 -4.05 -24.62 -15.23
N ALA A 463 -3.62 -25.48 -14.31
CA ALA A 463 -3.66 -25.21 -12.88
C ALA A 463 -2.22 -25.10 -12.40
N LEU A 464 -1.86 -23.91 -11.92
CA LEU A 464 -0.50 -23.54 -11.60
C LEU A 464 -0.39 -23.19 -10.11
N SER A 465 0.60 -23.77 -9.44
CA SER A 465 0.99 -23.39 -8.09
C SER A 465 2.45 -22.91 -8.06
N VAL A 466 2.81 -22.16 -7.02
CA VAL A 466 4.19 -21.70 -6.80
C VAL A 466 4.75 -22.35 -5.55
N LEU A 467 6.03 -22.69 -5.59
CA LEU A 467 6.81 -23.13 -4.44
C LEU A 467 7.83 -22.04 -4.09
N LEU A 468 7.78 -21.55 -2.85
CA LEU A 468 8.60 -20.42 -2.37
C LEU A 468 9.79 -20.86 -1.49
N ALA A 469 10.20 -22.11 -1.60
CA ALA A 469 11.34 -22.63 -0.85
C ALA A 469 12.67 -22.24 -1.52
N ASP A 470 13.67 -21.86 -0.71
CA ASP A 470 15.02 -21.54 -1.21
C ASP A 470 15.67 -22.75 -1.90
N TYR A 471 15.28 -23.94 -1.45
CA TYR A 471 15.58 -25.22 -2.08
C TYR A 471 14.29 -26.02 -2.06
N SER A 472 13.81 -26.43 -3.24
CA SER A 472 12.73 -27.40 -3.32
C SER A 472 13.32 -28.77 -3.56
N SER A 473 13.06 -29.71 -2.63
CA SER A 473 13.41 -31.11 -2.86
C SER A 473 12.52 -31.70 -3.97
N ARG A 474 12.97 -32.80 -4.59
CA ARG A 474 12.17 -33.52 -5.59
C ARG A 474 10.81 -33.93 -5.04
N ILE A 475 10.79 -34.32 -3.76
CA ILE A 475 9.59 -34.77 -3.05
C ILE A 475 8.62 -33.60 -2.87
N GLU A 476 9.11 -32.42 -2.50
CA GLU A 476 8.26 -31.22 -2.39
C GLU A 476 7.65 -30.81 -3.73
N VAL A 477 8.41 -30.87 -4.83
CA VAL A 477 7.86 -30.58 -6.17
C VAL A 477 6.77 -31.60 -6.55
N LEU A 478 7.00 -32.88 -6.26
CA LEU A 478 6.01 -33.94 -6.48
C LEU A 478 4.73 -33.73 -5.64
N ASP A 479 4.88 -33.41 -4.37
CA ASP A 479 3.76 -33.18 -3.46
C ASP A 479 2.99 -31.91 -3.82
N ALA A 480 3.70 -30.86 -4.26
CA ALA A 480 3.08 -29.66 -4.81
C ALA A 480 2.28 -29.98 -6.08
N LEU A 481 2.81 -30.78 -7.01
CA LEU A 481 2.09 -31.19 -8.23
C LEU A 481 0.83 -32.02 -7.91
N ARG A 482 0.88 -32.85 -6.87
CA ARG A 482 -0.26 -33.63 -6.37
C ARG A 482 -1.34 -32.73 -5.78
N THR A 483 -0.95 -31.67 -5.09
CA THR A 483 -1.85 -30.73 -4.39
C THR A 483 -2.24 -29.49 -5.21
N THR A 484 -1.61 -29.26 -6.37
CA THR A 484 -1.86 -28.10 -7.26
C THR A 484 -3.32 -27.95 -7.69
N LEU A 485 -4.08 -29.06 -7.68
CA LEU A 485 -5.50 -29.02 -7.97
C LEU A 485 -6.29 -29.53 -6.75
N PRO A 486 -6.71 -28.63 -5.84
CA PRO A 486 -7.42 -29.03 -4.64
C PRO A 486 -8.66 -29.87 -4.94
N ASP A 487 -8.96 -30.84 -4.08
CA ASP A 487 -10.10 -31.74 -4.27
C ASP A 487 -11.43 -31.00 -4.38
N ASP A 488 -11.56 -29.83 -3.77
CA ASP A 488 -12.75 -29.02 -3.91
C ASP A 488 -12.84 -28.31 -5.28
N VAL A 489 -11.71 -27.94 -5.88
CA VAL A 489 -11.67 -27.49 -7.27
C VAL A 489 -12.05 -28.65 -8.19
N LEU A 490 -11.48 -29.84 -7.98
CA LEU A 490 -11.90 -31.08 -8.65
C LEU A 490 -13.37 -31.41 -8.47
N LYS A 491 -13.94 -31.23 -7.29
CA LYS A 491 -15.37 -31.41 -7.02
C LYS A 491 -16.23 -30.30 -7.62
N THR A 492 -15.66 -29.15 -7.97
CA THR A 492 -16.31 -28.17 -8.85
C THR A 492 -16.39 -28.71 -10.27
N PHE A 493 -15.48 -29.63 -10.61
CA PHE A 493 -15.31 -30.25 -11.91
C PHE A 493 -15.94 -31.64 -12.03
N THR A 494 -16.40 -32.27 -10.96
CA THR A 494 -17.16 -33.52 -11.05
C THR A 494 -18.66 -33.21 -11.01
N SER A 495 -19.41 -33.75 -11.97
CA SER A 495 -20.87 -33.60 -12.02
C SER A 495 -21.46 -34.25 -10.77
N SER A 496 -21.92 -33.45 -9.82
CA SER A 496 -22.65 -33.89 -8.63
C SER A 496 -24.06 -34.32 -9.04
N SER A 497 -24.20 -35.49 -9.64
CA SER A 497 -25.33 -36.41 -9.37
C SER A 497 -25.40 -37.54 -10.40
N LYS A 498 -25.59 -38.75 -9.88
CA LYS A 498 -26.16 -39.88 -10.60
C LYS A 498 -27.68 -39.73 -10.79
N THR A 499 -28.20 -38.52 -10.98
CA THR A 499 -29.61 -38.37 -11.38
C THR A 499 -29.65 -38.50 -12.90
N SER A 500 -30.17 -39.64 -13.36
CA SER A 500 -30.29 -39.99 -14.77
C SER A 500 -31.09 -38.93 -15.53
N GLY A 501 -30.39 -38.07 -16.26
CA GLY A 501 -31.00 -37.10 -17.15
C GLY A 501 -29.92 -36.27 -17.84
N ALA A 502 -29.87 -36.34 -19.18
CA ALA A 502 -28.87 -35.74 -20.07
C ALA A 502 -28.70 -34.20 -19.99
N VAL A 503 -29.33 -33.53 -19.01
CA VAL A 503 -29.34 -32.08 -18.83
C VAL A 503 -28.32 -31.62 -17.77
N ALA A 504 -27.80 -32.51 -16.92
CA ALA A 504 -26.91 -32.15 -15.82
C ALA A 504 -25.46 -31.78 -16.25
N ASP A 505 -24.95 -32.34 -17.35
CA ASP A 505 -23.56 -32.13 -17.80
C ASP A 505 -23.27 -30.71 -18.33
N LYS A 506 -24.31 -29.90 -18.62
CA LYS A 506 -24.16 -28.54 -19.16
C LYS A 506 -23.71 -27.49 -18.13
N LYS A 507 -23.71 -27.80 -16.83
CA LYS A 507 -23.39 -26.81 -15.77
C LYS A 507 -21.92 -26.77 -15.34
N ASN A 508 -21.08 -27.65 -15.87
CA ASN A 508 -19.69 -27.74 -15.45
C ASN A 508 -18.78 -26.86 -16.33
N PHE A 509 -18.30 -25.76 -15.77
CA PHE A 509 -17.55 -24.73 -16.50
C PHE A 509 -16.31 -25.26 -17.24
N LEU A 510 -15.65 -26.32 -16.76
CA LEU A 510 -14.49 -26.89 -17.48
C LEU A 510 -14.85 -27.66 -18.75
N PHE A 511 -16.09 -28.12 -18.88
CA PHE A 511 -16.58 -28.74 -20.12
C PHE A 511 -16.90 -27.70 -21.19
N GLN A 512 -16.93 -26.42 -20.82
CA GLN A 512 -17.18 -25.32 -21.74
C GLN A 512 -15.91 -24.87 -22.49
N LEU A 513 -14.74 -25.46 -22.19
CA LEU A 513 -13.50 -25.15 -22.90
C LEU A 513 -13.61 -25.58 -24.38
N PRO A 514 -13.32 -24.69 -25.35
CA PRO A 514 -13.54 -24.96 -26.75
C PRO A 514 -12.50 -25.97 -27.26
N ASN A 515 -12.97 -26.92 -28.08
CA ASN A 515 -12.11 -27.95 -28.69
C ASN A 515 -11.24 -28.66 -27.65
N ARG A 516 -11.82 -29.11 -26.53
CA ARG A 516 -11.07 -29.64 -25.38
C ARG A 516 -10.25 -30.91 -25.68
N ARG A 517 -8.99 -30.97 -25.20
CA ARG A 517 -8.04 -32.10 -25.38
C ARG A 517 -8.21 -33.23 -24.37
N LYS A 518 -9.08 -34.22 -24.66
CA LYS A 518 -9.24 -35.41 -23.77
C LYS A 518 -8.08 -36.41 -23.87
N LYS A 519 -7.59 -36.66 -25.09
CA LYS A 519 -6.46 -37.56 -25.35
C LYS A 519 -5.21 -36.93 -24.71
N ASP A 520 -4.53 -37.68 -23.84
CA ASP A 520 -3.28 -37.34 -23.13
C ASP A 520 -3.40 -36.48 -21.86
N LEU A 521 -4.53 -35.80 -21.62
CA LEU A 521 -4.71 -34.92 -20.45
C LEU A 521 -5.88 -35.31 -19.53
N GLY A 522 -6.42 -36.51 -19.71
CA GLY A 522 -7.58 -37.01 -18.99
C GLY A 522 -8.88 -36.27 -19.33
N ASP A 523 -9.95 -36.62 -18.62
CA ASP A 523 -11.30 -36.14 -18.92
C ASP A 523 -11.46 -34.62 -18.76
N TYR A 524 -10.69 -34.02 -17.87
CA TYR A 524 -10.74 -32.58 -17.58
C TYR A 524 -9.81 -31.74 -18.46
N SER A 525 -8.87 -32.37 -19.15
CA SER A 525 -7.89 -31.68 -20.02
C SER A 525 -7.07 -30.62 -19.27
N ILE A 526 -6.65 -30.96 -18.04
CA ILE A 526 -5.90 -30.07 -17.15
C ILE A 526 -4.43 -30.47 -17.19
N LEU A 527 -3.55 -29.49 -17.41
CA LEU A 527 -2.13 -29.57 -17.14
C LEU A 527 -1.86 -28.99 -15.74
N ARG A 528 -1.23 -29.78 -14.86
CA ARG A 528 -0.77 -29.29 -13.56
C ARG A 528 0.64 -28.72 -13.68
N VAL A 529 0.84 -27.52 -13.16
CA VAL A 529 2.11 -26.82 -13.25
C VAL A 529 2.57 -26.39 -11.86
N VAL A 530 3.85 -26.62 -11.56
CA VAL A 530 4.51 -26.04 -10.38
C VAL A 530 5.61 -25.10 -10.84
N VAL A 531 5.70 -23.94 -10.17
CA VAL A 531 6.74 -22.94 -10.37
C VAL A 531 7.62 -22.86 -9.12
N PRO A 532 8.80 -23.50 -9.10
CA PRO A 532 9.73 -23.38 -7.99
C PRO A 532 10.48 -22.04 -8.07
N LEU A 533 9.99 -21.04 -7.33
CA LEU A 533 10.61 -19.72 -7.17
C LEU A 533 11.60 -19.78 -6.00
N GLY A 534 12.89 -19.87 -6.32
CA GLY A 534 13.98 -19.91 -5.33
C GLY A 534 15.00 -21.01 -5.59
N ALA A 535 14.58 -22.10 -6.22
CA ALA A 535 15.47 -23.20 -6.58
C ALA A 535 16.53 -22.74 -7.59
N ARG A 536 17.76 -22.46 -7.12
CA ARG A 536 18.94 -22.33 -7.99
C ARG A 536 18.98 -23.55 -8.90
N LYS A 537 18.77 -23.36 -10.22
CA LYS A 537 18.74 -24.39 -11.29
C LYS A 537 19.18 -25.77 -10.76
N ALA A 538 18.27 -26.45 -10.06
CA ALA A 538 18.56 -27.80 -9.61
C ALA A 538 18.81 -28.57 -10.90
N SER A 539 19.91 -29.34 -10.99
CA SER A 539 20.35 -29.98 -12.21
C SER A 539 19.18 -30.62 -12.95
N HIS A 540 18.78 -29.99 -14.06
CA HIS A 540 17.56 -30.29 -14.83
C HIS A 540 17.43 -31.79 -15.17
N THR A 541 18.56 -32.48 -15.25
CA THR A 541 18.71 -33.87 -15.67
C THR A 541 18.22 -34.92 -14.67
N GLY A 542 17.98 -34.57 -13.41
CA GLY A 542 17.66 -35.56 -12.37
C GLY A 542 16.18 -35.79 -12.06
N TYR A 543 15.30 -34.90 -12.51
CA TYR A 543 13.89 -34.89 -12.10
C TYR A 543 13.01 -35.81 -12.96
N GLU A 544 13.33 -35.98 -14.25
CA GLU A 544 12.39 -36.55 -15.23
C GLU A 544 12.10 -38.04 -15.03
N ASP A 545 13.12 -38.88 -14.78
CA ASP A 545 12.93 -40.34 -14.73
C ASP A 545 12.26 -40.82 -13.44
N TYR A 546 12.57 -40.19 -12.30
CA TYR A 546 12.00 -40.58 -11.00
C TYR A 546 10.52 -40.19 -10.85
N ILE A 547 10.16 -39.02 -11.38
CA ILE A 547 8.82 -38.45 -11.22
C ILE A 547 7.81 -39.15 -12.14
N ARG A 548 8.24 -39.52 -13.36
CA ARG A 548 7.37 -40.12 -14.37
C ARG A 548 6.64 -41.38 -13.88
N GLY A 549 7.25 -42.17 -13.00
CA GLY A 549 6.64 -43.38 -12.44
C GLY A 549 5.67 -43.18 -11.27
N ARG A 550 5.47 -41.95 -10.77
CA ARG A 550 4.75 -41.67 -9.50
C ARG A 550 3.56 -40.72 -9.62
N ILE A 551 3.25 -40.27 -10.84
CA ILE A 551 2.17 -39.32 -11.11
C ILE A 551 1.28 -39.89 -12.22
N ASP A 552 0.00 -40.11 -11.92
CA ASP A 552 -1.00 -40.63 -12.87
C ASP A 552 -1.61 -39.56 -13.79
N PHE A 553 -1.02 -38.37 -13.84
CA PHE A 553 -1.54 -37.20 -14.53
C PHE A 553 -0.45 -36.37 -15.22
N PRO A 554 -0.78 -35.67 -16.32
CA PRO A 554 0.15 -34.77 -16.99
C PRO A 554 0.58 -33.62 -16.07
N ALA A 555 1.89 -33.43 -15.97
CA ALA A 555 2.48 -32.43 -15.11
C ALA A 555 3.69 -31.77 -15.78
N ALA A 556 3.89 -30.49 -15.49
CA ALA A 556 5.05 -29.74 -15.94
C ALA A 556 5.59 -28.86 -14.81
N VAL A 557 6.87 -28.52 -14.92
CA VAL A 557 7.54 -27.57 -14.04
C VAL A 557 7.91 -26.35 -14.88
N MET A 558 7.58 -25.16 -14.41
CA MET A 558 7.97 -23.92 -15.07
C MET A 558 9.08 -23.25 -14.27
N TYR A 559 10.26 -23.09 -14.86
CA TYR A 559 11.35 -22.34 -14.25
C TYR A 559 11.35 -20.93 -14.84
N PRO A 560 10.99 -19.89 -14.09
CA PRO A 560 11.07 -18.53 -14.58
C PRO A 560 12.55 -18.16 -14.72
N GLN A 561 13.06 -18.15 -15.95
CA GLN A 561 14.43 -17.74 -16.26
C GLN A 561 14.45 -16.29 -16.72
N ARG A 562 15.58 -15.61 -16.52
CA ARG A 562 15.78 -14.23 -17.02
C ARG A 562 15.57 -14.16 -18.54
N ASP A 563 16.02 -15.18 -19.28
CA ASP A 563 15.83 -15.30 -20.74
C ASP A 563 14.35 -15.53 -21.15
N HIS A 564 13.47 -15.84 -20.20
CA HIS A 564 12.02 -15.88 -20.45
C HIS A 564 11.38 -14.50 -20.46
N VAL A 565 11.97 -13.56 -19.72
CA VAL A 565 11.66 -12.14 -19.77
C VAL A 565 12.53 -11.55 -20.88
N LEU A 566 12.14 -11.76 -22.13
CA LEU A 566 12.76 -11.09 -23.28
C LEU A 566 12.77 -9.57 -23.05
N ALA A 567 13.61 -8.81 -23.78
CA ALA A 567 13.63 -7.35 -23.73
C ALA A 567 12.23 -6.70 -23.87
N ASP A 568 11.32 -7.40 -24.55
CA ASP A 568 9.93 -6.99 -24.80
C ASP A 568 8.96 -7.23 -23.61
N CYS A 569 9.41 -7.82 -22.50
CA CYS A 569 8.56 -8.20 -21.36
C CYS A 569 8.76 -7.34 -20.11
N THR A 570 9.49 -6.21 -20.21
CA THR A 570 9.78 -5.32 -19.06
C THR A 570 8.52 -4.60 -18.57
N ALA A 571 8.17 -4.71 -17.28
CA ALA A 571 7.09 -3.89 -16.73
C ALA A 571 7.60 -2.49 -16.46
N ARG A 572 6.90 -1.51 -17.01
CA ARG A 572 7.26 -0.11 -16.96
C ARG A 572 6.30 0.64 -16.05
N VAL A 573 6.73 1.82 -15.64
CA VAL A 573 5.87 2.77 -14.92
C VAL A 573 4.60 3.06 -15.72
N ASP A 574 4.69 3.04 -17.04
CA ASP A 574 3.55 3.16 -17.94
C ASP A 574 2.45 2.12 -17.68
N ASP A 575 2.78 0.90 -17.25
CA ASP A 575 1.76 -0.10 -16.90
C ASP A 575 1.00 0.26 -15.62
N VAL A 576 1.73 0.83 -14.65
CA VAL A 576 1.19 1.27 -13.36
C VAL A 576 0.36 2.54 -13.55
N ILE A 577 0.80 3.44 -14.41
CA ILE A 577 0.08 4.64 -14.84
C ILE A 577 -1.17 4.24 -15.61
N ALA A 578 -1.06 3.41 -16.65
CA ALA A 578 -2.21 2.91 -17.42
C ALA A 578 -3.23 2.25 -16.50
N ARG A 579 -2.78 1.49 -15.49
CA ARG A 579 -3.65 0.90 -14.46
C ARG A 579 -4.39 1.95 -13.66
N VAL A 580 -3.66 2.98 -13.26
CA VAL A 580 -4.24 4.11 -12.54
C VAL A 580 -5.27 4.85 -13.39
N ILE A 581 -4.99 5.06 -14.68
CA ILE A 581 -5.87 5.75 -15.63
C ILE A 581 -7.13 4.91 -15.90
N ASP A 582 -6.99 3.62 -16.16
CA ASP A 582 -8.10 2.69 -16.43
C ASP A 582 -9.13 2.64 -15.30
N GLU A 583 -8.68 2.93 -14.09
CA GLU A 583 -9.52 2.95 -12.89
C GLU A 583 -10.20 4.31 -12.64
N ILE A 584 -9.87 5.35 -13.40
CA ILE A 584 -10.62 6.60 -13.39
C ILE A 584 -11.85 6.35 -14.27
N PRO A 585 -13.07 6.22 -13.70
CA PRO A 585 -14.25 6.13 -14.53
C PRO A 585 -14.36 7.48 -15.24
N LEU A 586 -14.03 7.52 -16.53
CA LEU A 586 -14.57 8.53 -17.40
C LEU A 586 -16.07 8.26 -17.35
N LEU A 587 -16.83 9.12 -16.67
CA LEU A 587 -18.25 9.18 -16.99
C LEU A 587 -18.25 9.51 -18.47
N GLU A 588 -18.59 8.51 -19.28
CA GLU A 588 -19.08 8.78 -20.62
C GLU A 588 -20.10 9.89 -20.41
N GLU A 589 -19.91 11.05 -21.06
CA GLU A 589 -20.98 12.02 -21.13
C GLU A 589 -22.25 11.23 -21.48
N PRO A 590 -23.40 11.54 -20.87
CA PRO A 590 -24.68 10.98 -21.30
C PRO A 590 -24.92 11.44 -22.75
N GLY A 591 -24.19 10.83 -23.67
CA GLY A 591 -24.17 11.11 -25.06
C GLY A 591 -25.41 10.46 -25.59
N ASN A 592 -26.34 11.32 -26.01
CA ASN A 592 -26.99 11.18 -27.29
C ASN A 592 -27.10 9.70 -27.69
N SER A 593 -27.97 8.97 -27.00
CA SER A 593 -28.60 7.83 -27.63
C SER A 593 -29.36 8.44 -28.81
N SER A 594 -28.67 8.54 -29.95
CA SER A 594 -29.29 8.68 -31.25
C SER A 594 -30.21 7.49 -31.36
N THR A 595 -31.44 7.72 -30.91
CA THR A 595 -32.59 6.94 -31.31
C THR A 595 -32.60 7.06 -32.83
N SER A 596 -32.05 6.05 -33.48
CA SER A 596 -32.34 5.74 -34.87
C SER A 596 -33.84 5.45 -34.93
N SER A 597 -34.63 6.52 -34.97
CA SER A 597 -36.01 6.51 -35.35
C SER A 597 -36.02 6.23 -36.85
N GLU A 598 -36.28 4.98 -37.22
CA GLU A 598 -36.87 4.67 -38.52
C GLU A 598 -38.16 5.49 -38.64
N LEU A 599 -38.10 6.59 -39.39
CA LEU A 599 -39.29 7.25 -39.90
C LEU A 599 -39.31 7.06 -41.41
N ALA A 600 -40.45 6.55 -41.84
CA ALA A 600 -40.84 6.31 -43.21
C ALA A 600 -40.69 7.57 -44.07
N GLU A 601 -40.35 7.31 -45.32
CA GLU A 601 -40.47 8.23 -46.44
C GLU A 601 -41.89 8.82 -46.47
N ASP A 602 -42.00 10.14 -46.49
CA ASP A 602 -43.14 10.81 -47.10
C ASP A 602 -42.65 12.05 -47.85
N ASP A 603 -43.08 12.11 -49.11
CA ASP A 603 -42.76 13.11 -50.12
C ASP A 603 -43.39 14.46 -49.77
N SER A 604 -42.62 15.55 -49.81
CA SER A 604 -43.08 16.79 -50.47
C SER A 604 -42.01 17.89 -50.49
N ASN A 605 -41.89 18.49 -51.67
CA ASN A 605 -41.22 19.76 -51.99
C ASN A 605 -41.55 20.89 -50.98
N ASP A 606 -40.60 21.77 -50.68
CA ASP A 606 -40.53 23.08 -51.36
C ASP A 606 -39.29 23.92 -50.99
N GLN A 607 -39.04 24.91 -51.85
CA GLN A 607 -37.89 25.81 -51.99
C GLN A 607 -37.51 26.68 -50.76
N GLY A 608 -36.24 27.07 -50.69
CA GLY A 608 -35.83 28.35 -50.07
C GLY A 608 -34.45 28.41 -49.41
N THR A 609 -33.43 28.84 -50.16
CA THR A 609 -32.26 29.59 -49.64
C THR A 609 -32.58 31.09 -49.57
N PRO A 610 -31.75 32.00 -49.01
CA PRO A 610 -30.62 31.85 -48.06
C PRO A 610 -30.69 32.88 -46.89
N SER A 611 -29.78 32.82 -45.90
CA SER A 611 -29.00 34.01 -45.46
C SER A 611 -28.07 33.73 -44.27
N THR A 612 -26.80 33.99 -44.54
CA THR A 612 -25.71 34.36 -43.64
C THR A 612 -26.04 35.57 -42.77
N THR A 613 -25.70 35.54 -41.48
CA THR A 613 -25.34 36.76 -40.75
C THR A 613 -24.25 36.47 -39.71
N SER A 614 -23.05 36.91 -40.04
CA SER A 614 -21.90 37.15 -39.16
C SER A 614 -22.08 38.48 -38.41
N VAL A 615 -21.79 38.53 -37.12
CA VAL A 615 -21.57 39.77 -36.34
C VAL A 615 -20.40 39.55 -35.36
N PRO A 616 -19.56 40.57 -35.09
CA PRO A 616 -18.12 40.41 -34.96
C PRO A 616 -17.58 40.49 -33.52
N LEU A 617 -16.30 40.12 -33.41
CA LEU A 617 -15.37 40.51 -32.36
C LEU A 617 -15.37 42.04 -32.16
N GLU A 618 -15.41 42.47 -30.90
CA GLU A 618 -14.88 43.77 -30.47
C GLU A 618 -13.69 43.56 -29.51
N ASP A 619 -12.60 44.19 -29.91
CA ASP A 619 -11.38 44.43 -29.13
C ASP A 619 -11.66 45.35 -27.94
N ALA A 620 -11.06 45.03 -26.79
CA ALA A 620 -10.73 46.03 -25.79
C ALA A 620 -9.31 45.79 -25.27
N SER A 621 -8.48 46.78 -25.56
CA SER A 621 -7.07 46.96 -25.24
C SER A 621 -6.77 47.16 -23.73
N PRO A 622 -5.49 47.21 -23.32
CA PRO A 622 -5.03 46.76 -22.01
C PRO A 622 -4.96 47.89 -20.99
N VAL A 623 -5.08 47.52 -19.70
CA VAL A 623 -4.72 48.40 -18.58
C VAL A 623 -3.34 48.03 -18.08
N SER A 624 -2.51 49.07 -18.07
CA SER A 624 -1.15 49.19 -17.59
C SER A 624 -0.96 48.91 -16.10
N ASP A 625 0.07 48.14 -15.80
CA ASP A 625 1.28 48.58 -15.09
C ASP A 625 1.11 49.41 -13.80
N GLN A 626 1.42 48.78 -12.65
CA GLN A 626 2.20 49.35 -11.54
C GLN A 626 2.37 48.30 -10.42
N GLY A 627 3.61 48.07 -9.97
CA GLY A 627 3.86 47.32 -8.74
C GLY A 627 5.20 46.61 -8.67
N SER A 628 6.28 47.38 -8.68
CA SER A 628 7.66 46.96 -8.53
C SER A 628 8.03 46.57 -7.09
N LEU A 629 9.24 46.01 -6.95
CA LEU A 629 10.02 45.69 -5.75
C LEU A 629 9.61 44.43 -4.97
N TRP A 630 10.39 43.35 -5.14
CA TRP A 630 11.34 42.85 -4.12
C TRP A 630 12.34 41.89 -4.82
N ARG A 631 13.57 42.38 -5.08
CA ARG A 631 14.76 41.53 -5.26
C ARG A 631 15.50 41.52 -3.94
N ARG A 632 15.62 40.37 -3.29
CA ARG A 632 16.79 40.07 -2.46
C ARG A 632 17.47 38.82 -3.00
N VAL A 633 18.73 39.04 -3.33
CA VAL A 633 19.75 38.03 -3.59
C VAL A 633 20.06 37.38 -2.25
N GLU A 634 20.01 36.05 -2.19
CA GLU A 634 20.70 35.31 -1.14
C GLU A 634 21.42 34.12 -1.78
N GLU A 635 22.69 34.38 -2.09
CA GLU A 635 23.68 33.34 -2.31
C GLU A 635 23.87 32.58 -0.99
N SER A 636 23.76 31.26 -1.01
CA SER A 636 24.30 30.44 0.06
C SER A 636 24.93 29.16 -0.48
N ARG A 637 26.22 29.09 -0.18
CA ARG A 637 27.23 28.14 -0.61
C ARG A 637 26.85 26.72 -0.21
N ILE A 638 26.73 25.84 -1.20
CA ILE A 638 26.75 24.39 -1.00
C ILE A 638 28.21 23.99 -0.76
N TRP A 639 28.51 23.53 0.45
CA TRP A 639 29.73 22.78 0.73
C TRP A 639 29.61 21.38 0.12
N THR A 640 30.34 21.14 -0.96
CA THR A 640 30.59 19.80 -1.51
C THR A 640 31.59 19.06 -0.62
N TYR A 641 31.13 18.06 0.13
CA TYR A 641 32.05 17.08 0.71
C TYR A 641 32.53 16.13 -0.39
N ALA A 642 33.81 16.28 -0.71
CA ALA A 642 34.52 15.46 -1.68
C ALA A 642 34.69 14.02 -1.19
N ASN A 643 34.59 13.11 -2.15
CA ASN A 643 34.85 11.68 -2.08
C ASN A 643 36.17 11.34 -1.38
N HIS A 644 36.15 10.34 -0.49
CA HIS A 644 37.32 9.52 -0.21
C HIS A 644 37.02 8.03 -0.46
N PRO A 645 38.01 7.25 -0.94
CA PRO A 645 37.79 5.97 -1.59
C PRO A 645 37.72 4.81 -0.59
N VAL A 646 36.81 3.88 -0.85
CA VAL A 646 36.71 2.59 -0.18
C VAL A 646 37.96 1.75 -0.48
N ARG A 647 38.83 1.57 0.53
CA ARG A 647 39.87 0.54 0.52
C ARG A 647 39.23 -0.84 0.70
N LYS A 648 39.56 -1.75 -0.22
CA LYS A 648 39.27 -3.18 -0.14
C LYS A 648 40.19 -3.88 0.88
N ALA A 649 39.65 -5.00 1.40
CA ALA A 649 40.30 -6.23 1.91
C ALA A 649 40.10 -6.50 3.41
N PRO A 650 40.24 -7.77 3.89
CA PRO A 650 39.85 -9.05 3.27
C PRO A 650 39.09 -9.99 4.24
N ASN A 651 38.60 -11.09 3.67
CA ASN A 651 38.07 -12.28 4.33
C ASN A 651 38.95 -12.78 5.50
N SER A 652 38.35 -13.02 6.67
CA SER A 652 38.65 -14.21 7.47
C SER A 652 37.49 -14.52 8.42
N TRP A 653 36.83 -15.65 8.18
CA TRP A 653 35.93 -16.28 9.13
C TRP A 653 36.80 -17.10 10.08
N ARG A 654 36.78 -16.78 11.39
CA ARG A 654 37.23 -17.68 12.44
C ARG A 654 36.02 -18.35 13.07
N THR A 655 36.01 -19.66 12.94
CA THR A 655 35.28 -20.64 13.74
C THR A 655 35.47 -20.35 15.23
N LEU A 656 34.38 -20.16 15.97
CA LEU A 656 34.36 -20.25 17.42
C LEU A 656 33.54 -21.47 17.81
N SER A 657 34.19 -22.32 18.61
CA SER A 657 33.72 -23.58 19.14
C SER A 657 32.62 -23.40 20.18
N VAL A 658 31.69 -24.36 20.13
CA VAL A 658 30.58 -24.56 21.06
C VAL A 658 31.10 -25.06 22.40
N SER A 659 30.67 -24.43 23.50
CA SER A 659 30.75 -25.01 24.85
C SER A 659 29.48 -24.72 25.63
N GLU A 660 28.91 -25.80 26.15
CA GLU A 660 28.04 -25.94 27.34
C GLU A 660 26.61 -25.40 27.32
N VAL A 661 25.71 -26.38 27.12
CA VAL A 661 24.27 -26.35 27.37
C VAL A 661 24.00 -26.48 28.86
N VAL A 662 23.37 -25.47 29.46
CA VAL A 662 22.73 -25.57 30.78
C VAL A 662 21.21 -25.68 30.56
N LEU A 663 20.62 -26.78 31.06
CA LEU A 663 19.19 -27.10 30.97
C LEU A 663 18.34 -26.15 31.83
N PRO A 664 17.17 -25.67 31.36
CA PRO A 664 16.20 -25.01 32.22
C PRO A 664 15.21 -26.02 32.84
N GLY A 665 14.91 -25.82 34.13
CA GLY A 665 13.92 -26.54 34.92
C GLY A 665 12.46 -26.21 34.54
N PRO A 666 11.48 -26.82 35.25
CA PRO A 666 10.13 -27.02 34.74
C PRO A 666 9.27 -25.75 34.70
N VAL A 667 8.54 -25.62 33.59
CA VAL A 667 7.57 -24.55 33.29
C VAL A 667 6.28 -24.76 34.07
N VAL A 668 5.89 -23.76 34.87
CA VAL A 668 4.57 -23.66 35.52
C VAL A 668 3.55 -23.11 34.50
N PRO A 669 2.33 -23.66 34.38
CA PRO A 669 1.37 -23.21 33.38
C PRO A 669 0.72 -21.86 33.77
N PRO A 670 0.35 -21.01 32.79
CA PRO A 670 -0.24 -19.71 33.06
C PRO A 670 -1.69 -19.82 33.55
N ARG A 671 -2.01 -19.02 34.57
CA ARG A 671 -3.37 -18.81 35.08
C ARG A 671 -4.27 -18.20 33.99
N LYS A 672 -5.47 -18.79 33.81
CA LYS A 672 -6.55 -18.26 32.97
C LYS A 672 -6.92 -16.83 33.40
N ARG A 673 -6.80 -15.85 32.50
CA ARG A 673 -7.40 -14.52 32.65
C ARG A 673 -8.93 -14.64 32.52
N ARG A 674 -9.65 -14.13 33.54
CA ARG A 674 -11.10 -13.91 33.49
C ARG A 674 -11.39 -12.81 32.46
N LYS A 675 -12.31 -13.07 31.53
CA LYS A 675 -13.01 -12.02 30.77
C LYS A 675 -13.79 -11.18 31.78
N VAL A 676 -13.50 -9.89 31.86
CA VAL A 676 -14.41 -8.89 32.42
C VAL A 676 -15.24 -8.41 31.23
N THR A 677 -16.54 -8.64 31.30
CA THR A 677 -17.54 -8.11 30.37
C THR A 677 -17.74 -6.63 30.67
N GLU A 678 -17.60 -5.80 29.64
CA GLU A 678 -18.08 -4.42 29.63
C GLU A 678 -19.61 -4.42 29.62
N ASP A 679 -20.19 -3.95 30.72
CA ASP A 679 -21.55 -3.43 30.78
C ASP A 679 -21.47 -2.14 31.61
N LEU A 680 -22.27 -1.15 31.20
CA LEU A 680 -22.50 0.18 31.79
C LEU A 680 -21.59 1.29 31.24
N TRP A 681 -22.15 2.14 30.37
CA TRP A 681 -22.37 3.58 30.63
C TRP A 681 -23.44 4.09 29.66
N VAL A 682 -24.68 4.16 30.15
CA VAL A 682 -25.74 5.03 29.63
C VAL A 682 -26.30 5.77 30.85
N GLN A 683 -26.46 7.09 30.69
CA GLN A 683 -27.00 8.10 31.62
C GLN A 683 -26.05 8.68 32.69
N SER A 684 -25.56 9.90 32.39
CA SER A 684 -25.96 11.14 33.08
C SER A 684 -25.66 12.34 32.20
#